data_AF-A0A364KVM0-F1
#
_entry.id   AF-A0A364KVM0-F1
#
_cell.length_a   1.000
_cell.length_b   1.000
_cell.length_c   1.000
_cell.angle_alpha   90.00
_cell.angle_beta   90.00
_cell.angle_gamma   90.00
#
_symmetry.space_group_name_H-M   'P 1'
#
loop_
_entity.id
_entity.type
_entity.pdbx_description
1 polymer ?
#
loop_
_entity_poly.entity_id
_entity_poly.type
_entity_poly.pdbx_seq_one_letter_code
_entity_poly.pdbx_strand_id
1 'polypeptide(L)'
;MAFDKSTLGSTVAEVFSSRIRGQTILITGVGLKGIGGRSRSKVQEVIEDIASKSAGVNCIALELDLSSQKSCREAAAAVLANPQIKRIDLVINNAGTMNPPTRQLSPDGIELQLATNHVGHFLFTNLIMPKILAAAKVNERGATRIVNLSSRGIVYSPIRFSDLNFEKSHGDLPQSEQPDYSAVALTGYSIDSKDKYTPAVAYGQSKTANVLYSLSLTRRLYQKHGILSFAVHPGAVLTELIRHTDPVKLKEILEKFRSAFKSLDEGTSTSLVAALDDRLTPASEDGHGIYIADCQIAEAPAYARDQKAAEQLWLISEKLVAGGDGRYTAEVDREFIDAAQSIGEPGRYCNHFREPNCKLERWTVGTQSRLAIVCTRDIQKMEEITFDYQTIPVGKPQRCFRGAQLCWGVSASASWVQKKRRRILILTISREKLEEFVLRDQLHRDLYASIRTTNKAGAAISAQPIYSCSFRAYGCPNTFWVKNQWKRHVSTIHMKLDLHRCDLRGCRSTTNACHEFSLSEIVMASESLKFKPLALPPNVTELDFNHFIGKIINLVRSDNVEVITSKDQIDDASYMDPPHTHDPHHVLEQDYFLASAVVAPRSVADVQAIVRLANEISCPLWPISIGRNSGYGGAAPRVSGSIVLNMGKNLNKILDVNVEGAYCLVEPAHNLRDKLWIDVPDLGGGSILGNTVERGVGYTPYGDHWMMHSGMEIVLPNGELMRTGMGALPDPSCLKSTGLKPEDQPWNKTAQLFNYGFGPYVDGLFSQSNLGIVTKMGMWLMPNPSGYQSYLVTLPKEEDLRQAVDIIRPLRLGMALQNVPTIRHVLLDAAVMGSKDKYTDKTTPLSDKELDAIAKQLNLGRWNFYGALYGPKPIRDVLWETIKAAFSTIPGAQFYFPEDTPENSVLRIRDKTMQGIPTYDELKWIDWLPNGAHLFFSPIAKVAGEDAMHQYAITKKRCLEVGLDFLGTFTVGMREMHHIVCIVFNKKDPEQKRKAHWLIKTLIDECAANGWGEYRTHLAVMDQIMGTYNWNNDAFLKFNELIKNAVDPNGIIAPGKSGVWPQQYSKATWNLLGNV
;
A
#
# COMPACT_ATOMS: atom_id res chain seq x y z
N MET A 1 45.65 -7.13 39.26
CA MET A 1 46.12 -5.77 38.90
C MET A 1 44.97 -4.79 39.03
N ALA A 2 45.21 -3.60 39.56
CA ALA A 2 44.29 -2.48 39.46
C ALA A 2 44.72 -1.64 38.24
N PHE A 3 43.85 -1.52 37.25
CA PHE A 3 44.08 -0.66 36.08
C PHE A 3 43.80 0.79 36.45
N ASP A 4 44.49 1.75 35.85
CA ASP A 4 44.34 3.18 36.14
C ASP A 4 44.52 4.05 34.89
N LYS A 5 44.60 5.37 35.09
CA LYS A 5 44.75 6.35 34.01
C LYS A 5 45.99 6.16 33.13
N SER A 6 47.06 5.55 33.65
CA SER A 6 48.35 5.32 32.99
C SER A 6 48.46 3.92 32.38
N THR A 7 47.41 3.11 32.51
CA THR A 7 47.39 1.76 31.96
C THR A 7 47.36 1.80 30.43
N LEU A 8 48.25 1.02 29.82
CA LEU A 8 48.30 0.78 28.37
C LEU A 8 47.20 -0.19 27.95
N GLY A 9 46.61 0.03 26.77
CA GLY A 9 45.64 -0.89 26.20
C GLY A 9 46.24 -2.26 25.89
N SER A 10 47.50 -2.28 25.43
CA SER A 10 48.29 -3.50 25.24
C SER A 10 48.39 -4.33 26.52
N THR A 11 48.59 -3.70 27.69
CA THR A 11 48.59 -4.39 28.99
C THR A 11 47.22 -4.98 29.33
N VAL A 12 46.12 -4.26 29.06
CA VAL A 12 44.76 -4.80 29.28
C VAL A 12 44.50 -5.99 28.35
N ALA A 13 44.89 -5.89 27.08
CA ALA A 13 44.73 -6.95 26.09
C ALA A 13 45.58 -8.20 26.43
N GLU A 14 46.78 -8.02 26.98
CA GLU A 14 47.63 -9.11 27.45
C GLU A 14 46.98 -9.85 28.62
N VAL A 15 46.51 -9.11 29.63
CA VAL A 15 45.82 -9.66 30.82
C VAL A 15 44.57 -10.45 30.43
N PHE A 16 43.79 -9.96 29.46
CA PHE A 16 42.56 -10.61 28.99
C PHE A 16 42.73 -11.35 27.65
N SER A 17 43.95 -11.74 27.30
CA SER A 17 44.26 -12.36 26.00
C SER A 17 43.46 -13.65 25.73
N SER A 18 43.17 -14.42 26.77
CA SER A 18 42.31 -15.61 26.71
C SER A 18 40.87 -15.28 26.32
N ARG A 19 40.37 -14.11 26.72
CA ARG A 19 39.02 -13.65 26.37
C ARG A 19 38.95 -13.04 24.98
N ILE A 20 40.04 -12.51 24.43
CA ILE A 20 40.06 -11.97 23.07
C ILE A 20 40.12 -13.10 22.02
N ARG A 21 40.84 -14.19 22.31
CA ARG A 21 41.09 -15.26 21.35
C ARG A 21 39.79 -15.92 20.87
N GLY A 22 39.57 -15.93 19.56
CA GLY A 22 38.43 -16.59 18.92
C GLY A 22 37.11 -15.83 19.03
N GLN A 23 37.13 -14.59 19.54
CA GLN A 23 35.97 -13.71 19.52
C GLN A 23 35.84 -12.95 18.20
N THR A 24 34.60 -12.68 17.82
CA THR A 24 34.27 -11.73 16.76
C THR A 24 34.02 -10.36 17.39
N ILE A 25 34.87 -9.39 17.07
CA ILE A 25 34.80 -8.02 17.60
C ILE A 25 34.41 -7.07 16.48
N LEU A 26 33.33 -6.31 16.66
CA LEU A 26 32.92 -5.25 15.76
C LEU A 26 33.36 -3.90 16.34
N ILE A 27 34.09 -3.09 15.56
CA ILE A 27 34.57 -1.77 15.96
C ILE A 27 34.17 -0.74 14.90
N THR A 28 33.44 0.30 15.27
CA THR A 28 33.11 1.39 14.34
C THR A 28 34.22 2.45 14.31
N GLY A 29 34.47 3.03 13.13
CA GLY A 29 35.37 4.18 12.98
C GLY A 29 36.86 3.88 13.05
N VAL A 30 37.34 2.73 12.56
CA VAL A 30 38.78 2.39 12.50
C VAL A 30 39.59 3.23 11.51
N GLY A 31 40.82 3.61 11.86
CA GLY A 31 41.79 4.34 11.01
C GLY A 31 43.22 4.30 11.57
N LEU A 32 44.25 4.38 10.71
CA LEU A 32 45.68 4.23 11.10
C LEU A 32 46.17 5.27 12.13
N LYS A 33 45.56 6.46 12.20
CA LYS A 33 45.84 7.51 13.20
C LYS A 33 44.76 7.62 14.29
N GLY A 34 43.96 6.56 14.49
CA GLY A 34 42.76 6.60 15.33
C GLY A 34 41.51 7.08 14.58
N ILE A 35 40.42 7.19 15.33
CA ILE A 35 39.01 7.12 14.91
C ILE A 35 38.69 7.93 13.63
N GLY A 36 38.46 7.27 12.48
CA GLY A 36 38.07 8.00 11.25
C GLY A 36 38.23 7.29 9.91
N GLY A 37 37.64 6.12 9.71
CA GLY A 37 37.47 5.50 8.38
C GLY A 37 36.05 5.69 7.85
N ARG A 38 35.80 6.74 7.06
CA ARG A 38 34.56 6.89 6.26
C ARG A 38 34.70 6.33 4.84
N SER A 39 35.91 5.92 4.45
CA SER A 39 36.22 5.42 3.12
C SER A 39 36.84 4.03 3.20
N ARG A 40 36.49 3.19 2.22
CA ARG A 40 37.04 1.84 2.06
C ARG A 40 38.57 1.82 2.05
N SER A 41 39.22 2.86 1.51
CA SER A 41 40.68 3.01 1.50
C SER A 41 41.30 3.06 2.90
N LYS A 42 40.74 3.84 3.83
CA LYS A 42 41.27 3.99 5.20
C LYS A 42 41.09 2.73 6.04
N VAL A 43 40.00 1.99 5.81
CA VAL A 43 39.77 0.69 6.48
C VAL A 43 40.74 -0.35 5.93
N GLN A 44 40.99 -0.35 4.63
CA GLN A 44 41.91 -1.26 3.97
C GLN A 44 43.35 -1.09 4.47
N GLU A 45 43.82 0.15 4.65
CA GLU A 45 45.13 0.46 5.24
C GLU A 45 45.30 -0.14 6.65
N VAL A 46 44.25 -0.12 7.48
CA VAL A 46 44.27 -0.74 8.82
C VAL A 46 44.30 -2.27 8.73
N ILE A 47 43.55 -2.85 7.79
CA ILE A 47 43.55 -4.30 7.55
C ILE A 47 44.94 -4.77 7.14
N GLU A 48 45.62 -4.02 6.28
CA GLU A 48 46.99 -4.31 5.83
C GLU A 48 48.01 -4.19 6.98
N ASP A 49 47.91 -3.15 7.82
CA ASP A 49 48.76 -3.00 9.01
C ASP A 49 48.55 -4.16 10.00
N ILE A 50 47.30 -4.56 10.26
CA ILE A 50 47.00 -5.73 11.11
C ILE A 50 47.56 -7.01 10.50
N ALA A 51 47.36 -7.24 9.20
CA ALA A 51 47.86 -8.42 8.51
C ALA A 51 49.39 -8.51 8.56
N SER A 52 50.09 -7.36 8.49
CA SER A 52 51.55 -7.30 8.61
C SER A 52 52.07 -7.67 10.01
N LYS A 53 51.28 -7.40 11.06
CA LYS A 53 51.63 -7.65 12.46
C LYS A 53 51.15 -9.01 12.97
N SER A 54 50.07 -9.54 12.39
CA SER A 54 49.50 -10.83 12.78
C SER A 54 48.69 -11.44 11.64
N ALA A 55 49.28 -12.43 10.96
CA ALA A 55 48.63 -13.17 9.86
C ALA A 55 47.44 -14.04 10.31
N GLY A 56 47.23 -14.21 11.63
CA GLY A 56 46.15 -15.04 12.19
C GLY A 56 44.83 -14.30 12.45
N VAL A 57 44.77 -12.97 12.23
CA VAL A 57 43.58 -12.16 12.49
C VAL A 57 42.78 -12.00 11.19
N ASN A 58 41.53 -12.49 11.18
CA ASN A 58 40.62 -12.28 10.06
C ASN A 58 39.92 -10.93 10.19
N CYS A 59 40.16 -10.01 9.26
CA CYS A 59 39.52 -8.70 9.23
C CYS A 59 38.53 -8.60 8.07
N ILE A 60 37.31 -8.14 8.36
CA ILE A 60 36.27 -7.89 7.37
C ILE A 60 36.02 -6.39 7.31
N ALA A 61 36.20 -5.78 6.13
CA ALA A 61 35.89 -4.37 5.92
C ALA A 61 34.37 -4.15 5.88
N LEU A 62 33.90 -3.11 6.57
CA LEU A 62 32.51 -2.67 6.55
C LEU A 62 32.44 -1.18 6.21
N GLU A 63 31.70 -0.85 5.17
CA GLU A 63 31.39 0.54 4.82
C GLU A 63 30.18 1.00 5.63
N LEU A 64 30.34 2.07 6.41
CA LEU A 64 29.33 2.55 7.34
C LEU A 64 29.49 4.06 7.58
N ASP A 65 28.51 4.83 7.11
CA ASP A 65 28.33 6.25 7.46
C ASP A 65 27.22 6.37 8.51
N LEU A 66 27.62 6.61 9.75
CA LEU A 66 26.71 6.73 10.90
C LEU A 66 25.86 8.01 10.88
N SER A 67 26.18 8.98 10.03
CA SER A 67 25.33 10.14 9.83
C SER A 67 24.12 9.83 8.94
N SER A 68 24.12 8.70 8.22
CA SER A 68 23.03 8.27 7.33
C SER A 68 22.37 7.00 7.85
N GLN A 69 21.07 7.08 8.18
CA GLN A 69 20.30 5.91 8.56
C GLN A 69 20.22 4.86 7.43
N LYS A 70 20.20 5.30 6.16
CA LYS A 70 20.29 4.41 5.00
C LYS A 70 21.57 3.59 5.04
N SER A 71 22.73 4.25 5.20
CA SER A 71 24.02 3.56 5.27
C SER A 71 24.08 2.60 6.47
N CYS A 72 23.53 2.99 7.63
CA CYS A 72 23.43 2.10 8.79
C CYS A 72 22.63 0.81 8.50
N ARG A 73 21.51 0.91 7.76
CA ARG A 73 20.70 -0.26 7.39
C ARG A 73 21.40 -1.16 6.39
N GLU A 74 22.04 -0.59 5.38
CA GLU A 74 22.81 -1.32 4.37
C GLU A 74 23.99 -2.07 5.00
N ALA A 75 24.75 -1.40 5.88
CA ALA A 75 25.84 -2.00 6.63
C ALA A 75 25.36 -3.14 7.53
N ALA A 76 24.24 -2.95 8.26
CA ALA A 76 23.68 -3.99 9.12
C ALA A 76 23.22 -5.21 8.30
N ALA A 77 22.58 -4.99 7.15
CA ALA A 77 22.20 -6.06 6.23
C ALA A 77 23.43 -6.85 5.74
N ALA A 78 24.52 -6.16 5.39
CA ALA A 78 25.78 -6.79 5.00
C ALA A 78 26.37 -7.66 6.13
N VAL A 79 26.35 -7.17 7.39
CA VAL A 79 26.79 -7.95 8.56
C VAL A 79 25.91 -9.19 8.77
N LEU A 80 24.58 -9.05 8.66
CA LEU A 80 23.64 -10.15 8.88
C LEU A 80 23.75 -11.23 7.81
N ALA A 81 23.92 -10.84 6.55
CA ALA A 81 24.03 -11.73 5.40
C ALA A 81 25.40 -12.42 5.28
N ASN A 82 26.46 -11.88 5.89
CA ASN A 82 27.79 -12.45 5.78
C ASN A 82 27.91 -13.78 6.56
N PRO A 83 28.14 -14.92 5.89
CA PRO A 83 28.21 -16.23 6.53
C PRO A 83 29.45 -16.42 7.41
N GLN A 84 30.50 -15.61 7.23
CA GLN A 84 31.70 -15.63 8.08
C GLN A 84 31.42 -15.04 9.47
N ILE A 85 30.44 -14.14 9.58
CA ILE A 85 30.04 -13.50 10.83
C ILE A 85 28.90 -14.31 11.44
N LYS A 86 29.25 -15.37 12.18
CA LYS A 86 28.24 -16.24 12.82
C LYS A 86 27.62 -15.59 14.06
N ARG A 87 28.43 -14.89 14.84
CA ARG A 87 28.07 -14.20 16.08
C ARG A 87 28.99 -12.98 16.27
N ILE A 88 28.58 -12.03 17.11
CA ILE A 88 29.38 -10.85 17.48
C ILE A 88 29.48 -10.81 19.00
N ASP A 89 30.67 -11.05 19.53
CA ASP A 89 30.93 -11.19 20.97
C ASP A 89 31.09 -9.83 21.65
N LEU A 90 31.73 -8.88 20.95
CA LEU A 90 31.97 -7.53 21.43
C LEU A 90 31.60 -6.50 20.35
N VAL A 91 30.84 -5.47 20.73
CA VAL A 91 30.58 -4.29 19.90
C VAL A 91 31.21 -3.08 20.55
N ILE A 92 32.08 -2.36 19.82
CA ILE A 92 32.70 -1.11 20.26
C ILE A 92 32.23 0.01 19.33
N ASN A 93 31.21 0.73 19.79
CA ASN A 93 30.65 1.92 19.14
C ASN A 93 31.57 3.11 19.39
N ASN A 94 32.58 3.24 18.54
CA ASN A 94 33.74 4.10 18.72
C ASN A 94 33.73 5.33 17.82
N ALA A 95 33.14 5.25 16.63
CA ALA A 95 33.09 6.37 15.69
C ALA A 95 32.45 7.64 16.29
N GLY A 96 32.85 8.81 15.77
CA GLY A 96 32.20 10.05 16.15
C GLY A 96 32.71 11.29 15.43
N THR A 97 32.01 12.39 15.65
CA THR A 97 32.34 13.73 15.18
C THR A 97 32.19 14.73 16.32
N MET A 98 33.04 15.76 16.31
CA MET A 98 33.13 16.76 17.37
C MET A 98 33.35 18.15 16.76
N ASN A 99 32.75 19.16 17.39
CA ASN A 99 32.99 20.58 17.15
C ASN A 99 32.86 21.07 15.70
N PRO A 100 31.86 20.65 14.89
CA PRO A 100 31.59 21.36 13.64
C PRO A 100 31.33 22.85 13.97
N PRO A 101 31.95 23.80 13.23
CA PRO A 101 31.94 25.22 13.61
C PRO A 101 30.54 25.85 13.50
N THR A 102 29.69 25.26 12.66
CA THR A 102 28.29 25.66 12.47
C THR A 102 27.38 24.46 12.65
N ARG A 103 26.13 24.73 13.05
CA ARG A 103 25.07 23.73 13.14
C ARG A 103 24.87 23.08 11.76
N GLN A 104 24.96 21.76 11.73
CA GLN A 104 24.70 20.95 10.54
C GLN A 104 23.66 19.88 10.86
N LEU A 105 22.84 19.55 9.87
CA LEU A 105 21.90 18.43 9.93
C LEU A 105 22.44 17.28 9.08
N SER A 106 22.20 16.06 9.53
CA SER A 106 22.40 14.86 8.74
C SER A 106 21.39 14.78 7.58
N PRO A 107 21.58 13.88 6.60
CA PRO A 107 20.58 13.63 5.55
C PRO A 107 19.19 13.26 6.09
N ASP A 108 19.14 12.72 7.31
CA ASP A 108 17.90 12.34 8.01
C ASP A 108 17.32 13.48 8.88
N GLY A 109 17.84 14.70 8.78
CA GLY A 109 17.29 15.88 9.45
C GLY A 109 17.61 15.98 10.95
N ILE A 110 18.65 15.30 11.43
CA ILE A 110 19.07 15.28 12.84
C ILE A 110 20.38 16.06 13.00
N GLU A 111 20.56 16.81 14.08
CA GLU A 111 21.83 17.50 14.35
C GLU A 111 23.03 16.54 14.25
N LEU A 112 24.06 16.95 13.50
CA LEU A 112 25.09 16.06 12.98
C LEU A 112 25.87 15.30 14.08
N GLN A 113 26.18 15.94 15.22
CA GLN A 113 26.88 15.27 16.33
C GLN A 113 25.97 14.23 16.99
N LEU A 114 24.70 14.55 17.25
CA LEU A 114 23.73 13.60 17.78
C LEU A 114 23.45 12.44 16.79
N ALA A 115 23.30 12.76 15.50
CA ALA A 115 23.06 11.80 14.43
C ALA A 115 24.20 10.77 14.35
N THR A 116 25.45 11.26 14.27
CA THR A 116 26.63 10.41 14.07
C THR A 116 27.04 9.67 15.34
N ASN A 117 27.07 10.36 16.50
CA ASN A 117 27.66 9.79 17.72
C ASN A 117 26.69 8.86 18.44
N HIS A 118 25.38 9.06 18.30
CA HIS A 118 24.35 8.32 19.04
C HIS A 118 23.34 7.63 18.10
N VAL A 119 22.58 8.38 17.29
CA VAL A 119 21.43 7.81 16.53
C VAL A 119 21.86 6.74 15.53
N GLY A 120 22.95 6.96 14.79
CA GLY A 120 23.50 5.97 13.86
C GLY A 120 23.94 4.68 14.58
N HIS A 121 24.62 4.81 15.72
CA HIS A 121 25.04 3.66 16.54
C HIS A 121 23.83 2.93 17.14
N PHE A 122 22.83 3.67 17.61
CA PHE A 122 21.59 3.13 18.12
C PHE A 122 20.90 2.27 17.06
N LEU A 123 20.72 2.79 15.84
CA LEU A 123 20.11 2.06 14.73
C LEU A 123 20.92 0.83 14.35
N PHE A 124 22.21 1.02 14.07
CA PHE A 124 23.09 -0.05 13.61
C PHE A 124 23.20 -1.20 14.62
N THR A 125 23.43 -0.89 15.91
CA THR A 125 23.55 -1.89 16.98
C THR A 125 22.27 -2.69 17.17
N ASN A 126 21.10 -2.03 17.13
CA ASN A 126 19.82 -2.71 17.24
C ASN A 126 19.53 -3.63 16.04
N LEU A 127 19.91 -3.23 14.82
CA LEU A 127 19.71 -4.07 13.62
C LEU A 127 20.59 -5.33 13.63
N ILE A 128 21.83 -5.26 14.12
CA ILE A 128 22.73 -6.43 14.20
C ILE A 128 22.51 -7.27 15.48
N MET A 129 21.57 -6.88 16.33
CA MET A 129 21.26 -7.56 17.60
C MET A 129 21.08 -9.08 17.48
N PRO A 130 20.51 -9.66 16.40
CA PRO A 130 20.47 -11.12 16.25
C PRO A 130 21.84 -11.81 16.37
N LYS A 131 22.92 -11.21 15.86
CA LYS A 131 24.29 -11.77 15.95
C LYS A 131 24.91 -11.57 17.33
N ILE A 132 24.55 -10.49 18.02
CA ILE A 132 24.96 -10.23 19.42
C ILE A 132 24.27 -11.24 20.36
N LEU A 133 22.97 -11.44 20.18
CA LEU A 133 22.20 -12.44 20.93
C LEU A 133 22.71 -13.86 20.67
N ALA A 134 23.16 -14.17 19.44
CA ALA A 134 23.80 -15.44 19.13
C ALA A 134 25.08 -15.67 19.95
N ALA A 135 25.89 -14.63 20.19
CA ALA A 135 27.05 -14.71 21.08
C ALA A 135 26.65 -14.86 22.55
N ALA A 136 25.65 -14.10 23.00
CA ALA A 136 25.16 -14.16 24.37
C ALA A 136 24.59 -15.54 24.77
N LYS A 137 24.09 -16.33 23.82
CA LYS A 137 23.61 -17.69 24.06
C LYS A 137 24.72 -18.70 24.41
N VAL A 138 25.95 -18.42 24.00
CA VAL A 138 27.08 -19.35 24.09
C VAL A 138 28.19 -18.86 25.01
N ASN A 139 28.25 -17.55 25.24
CA ASN A 139 29.18 -16.94 26.17
C ASN A 139 28.60 -16.98 27.59
N GLU A 140 29.50 -16.92 28.58
CA GLU A 140 29.09 -16.76 29.98
C GLU A 140 28.27 -15.49 30.17
N ARG A 141 27.40 -15.51 31.18
CA ARG A 141 26.57 -14.34 31.52
C ARG A 141 27.50 -13.19 31.87
N GLY A 142 27.34 -12.08 31.15
CA GLY A 142 28.23 -10.97 31.28
C GLY A 142 29.58 -11.20 30.59
N ALA A 143 29.67 -11.94 29.50
CA ALA A 143 30.87 -11.93 28.65
C ALA A 143 30.63 -11.21 27.31
N THR A 144 29.41 -11.24 26.77
CA THR A 144 29.03 -10.43 25.61
C THR A 144 28.84 -8.96 26.01
N ARG A 145 29.43 -8.03 25.25
CA ARG A 145 29.49 -6.60 25.61
C ARG A 145 29.16 -5.65 24.46
N ILE A 146 28.53 -4.53 24.81
CA ILE A 146 28.36 -3.35 23.94
C ILE A 146 28.98 -2.13 24.61
N VAL A 147 30.10 -1.63 24.09
CA VAL A 147 30.82 -0.46 24.62
C VAL A 147 30.50 0.76 23.76
N ASN A 148 29.96 1.81 24.38
CA ASN A 148 29.63 3.07 23.71
C ASN A 148 30.62 4.16 24.10
N LEU A 149 31.34 4.74 23.12
CA LEU A 149 32.29 5.81 23.42
C LEU A 149 31.57 7.12 23.78
N SER A 150 31.74 7.51 25.03
CA SER A 150 31.33 8.79 25.60
C SER A 150 32.55 9.70 25.83
N SER A 151 32.45 10.66 26.75
CA SER A 151 33.49 11.65 27.05
C SER A 151 33.22 12.33 28.38
N ARG A 152 34.26 12.92 29.01
CA ARG A 152 34.05 13.89 30.10
C ARG A 152 33.21 15.09 29.69
N GLY A 153 33.03 15.33 28.39
CA GLY A 153 32.08 16.33 27.87
C GLY A 153 30.62 16.08 28.23
N ILE A 154 30.27 14.94 28.86
CA ILE A 154 28.96 14.73 29.45
C ILE A 154 28.57 15.83 30.46
N VAL A 155 29.53 16.56 31.03
CA VAL A 155 29.27 17.67 31.97
C VAL A 155 28.74 18.93 31.27
N TYR A 156 28.92 19.07 29.95
CA TYR A 156 28.59 20.30 29.23
C TYR A 156 27.08 20.47 29.01
N SER A 157 26.37 19.37 28.79
CA SER A 157 24.94 19.43 28.47
C SER A 157 24.19 18.15 28.81
N PRO A 158 22.99 18.27 29.42
CA PRO A 158 21.98 17.22 29.38
C PRO A 158 21.42 17.05 27.95
N ILE A 159 20.51 16.10 27.76
CA ILE A 159 19.76 15.96 26.50
C ILE A 159 18.69 17.05 26.41
N ARG A 160 18.65 17.78 25.29
CA ARG A 160 17.62 18.77 24.99
C ARG A 160 16.38 18.10 24.41
N PHE A 161 15.65 17.32 25.21
CA PHE A 161 14.49 16.56 24.73
C PHE A 161 13.43 17.42 24.04
N SER A 162 13.28 18.68 24.42
CA SER A 162 12.35 19.64 23.82
C SER A 162 12.88 20.31 22.53
N ASP A 163 14.15 20.11 22.19
CA ASP A 163 14.84 20.69 21.03
C ASP A 163 16.17 19.98 20.73
N LEU A 164 16.09 18.75 20.23
CA LEU A 164 17.28 17.94 19.91
C LEU A 164 18.14 18.54 18.79
N ASN A 165 17.50 19.36 17.94
CA ASN A 165 18.09 19.91 16.73
C ASN A 165 18.67 21.32 16.92
N PHE A 166 18.66 21.90 18.12
CA PHE A 166 19.21 23.24 18.40
C PHE A 166 18.51 24.37 17.63
N GLU A 167 17.18 24.34 17.56
CA GLU A 167 16.36 25.42 16.98
C GLU A 167 16.07 26.57 17.96
N LYS A 168 16.13 26.29 19.28
CA LYS A 168 15.87 27.24 20.37
C LYS A 168 17.18 27.72 21.00
N SER A 169 17.19 28.95 21.49
CA SER A 169 18.32 29.47 22.26
C SER A 169 18.49 28.70 23.58
N HIS A 170 19.70 28.63 24.12
CA HIS A 170 19.99 27.89 25.35
C HIS A 170 19.12 28.35 26.53
N GLY A 171 18.83 29.64 26.64
CA GLY A 171 17.99 30.23 27.70
C GLY A 171 16.50 29.96 27.57
N ASP A 172 16.00 29.60 26.37
CA ASP A 172 14.57 29.34 26.12
C ASP A 172 14.16 27.90 26.49
N LEU A 173 15.12 27.05 26.85
CA LEU A 173 14.86 25.68 27.27
C LEU A 173 14.40 25.57 28.72
N PRO A 174 13.67 24.51 29.09
CA PRO A 174 13.48 24.12 30.47
C PRO A 174 14.83 24.03 31.20
N GLN A 175 14.89 24.46 32.46
CA GLN A 175 16.13 24.51 33.23
C GLN A 175 16.87 23.15 33.28
N SER A 176 16.13 22.04 33.29
CA SER A 176 16.69 20.68 33.28
C SER A 176 17.37 20.27 31.96
N GLU A 177 17.15 21.03 30.88
CA GLU A 177 17.71 20.79 29.55
C GLU A 177 18.76 21.85 29.15
N GLN A 178 19.00 22.86 30.00
CA GLN A 178 20.00 23.89 29.75
C GLN A 178 21.42 23.35 29.94
N PRO A 179 22.40 23.85 29.15
CA PRO A 179 23.80 23.49 29.33
C PRO A 179 24.35 24.00 30.66
N ASP A 180 25.42 23.36 31.14
CA ASP A 180 26.21 23.92 32.23
C ASP A 180 27.15 25.00 31.66
N TYR A 181 26.68 26.25 31.72
CA TYR A 181 27.41 27.41 31.22
C TYR A 181 28.80 27.54 31.85
N SER A 182 28.97 27.14 33.11
CA SER A 182 30.25 27.20 33.81
C SER A 182 31.22 26.14 33.28
N ALA A 183 30.74 24.91 33.08
CA ALA A 183 31.54 23.82 32.54
C ALA A 183 31.92 24.07 31.07
N VAL A 184 31.03 24.67 30.28
CA VAL A 184 31.32 25.04 28.89
C VAL A 184 32.35 26.17 28.84
N ALA A 185 32.24 27.20 29.69
CA ALA A 185 33.22 28.29 29.71
C ALA A 185 34.66 27.79 29.99
N LEU A 186 34.82 26.74 30.82
CA LEU A 186 36.12 26.13 31.11
C LEU A 186 36.79 25.47 29.88
N THR A 187 36.04 25.20 28.81
CA THR A 187 36.56 24.62 27.56
C THR A 187 37.14 25.67 26.59
N GLY A 188 37.01 26.97 26.89
CA GLY A 188 37.45 28.05 26.01
C GLY A 188 36.45 28.40 24.89
N TYR A 189 35.23 27.85 24.96
CA TYR A 189 34.11 28.30 24.14
C TYR A 189 33.37 29.44 24.85
N SER A 190 33.09 30.52 24.11
CA SER A 190 32.12 31.53 24.55
C SER A 190 30.74 30.92 24.40
N ILE A 191 29.93 31.03 25.46
CA ILE A 191 28.54 30.56 25.48
C ILE A 191 27.68 31.70 26.02
N ASP A 192 26.69 32.13 25.24
CA ASP A 192 25.65 33.06 25.66
C ASP A 192 24.31 32.31 25.75
N SER A 193 23.42 32.72 26.67
CA SER A 193 22.09 32.11 26.78
C SER A 193 21.23 32.34 25.54
N LYS A 194 21.54 33.36 24.73
CA LYS A 194 20.87 33.66 23.46
C LYS A 194 21.38 32.81 22.29
N ASP A 195 22.52 32.13 22.45
CA ASP A 195 23.03 31.25 21.39
C ASP A 195 22.11 30.05 21.19
N LYS A 196 21.88 29.70 19.92
CA LYS A 196 21.12 28.50 19.54
C LYS A 196 21.99 27.26 19.51
N TYR A 197 23.19 27.37 18.93
CA TYR A 197 24.12 26.26 18.74
C TYR A 197 25.49 26.62 19.28
N THR A 198 25.94 25.85 20.26
CA THR A 198 27.32 25.87 20.75
C THR A 198 27.94 24.50 20.47
N PRO A 199 29.06 24.39 19.72
CA PRO A 199 29.60 23.09 19.32
C PRO A 199 29.92 22.15 20.50
N ALA A 200 30.45 22.70 21.61
CA ALA A 200 30.72 21.94 22.83
C ALA A 200 29.45 21.44 23.53
N VAL A 201 28.35 22.20 23.48
CA VAL A 201 27.04 21.79 24.03
C VAL A 201 26.45 20.65 23.21
N ALA A 202 26.47 20.76 21.88
CA ALA A 202 26.01 19.68 20.99
C ALA A 202 26.85 18.41 21.14
N TYR A 203 28.17 18.54 21.33
CA TYR A 203 29.03 17.41 21.66
C TYR A 203 28.64 16.79 23.00
N GLY A 204 28.46 17.60 24.05
CA GLY A 204 28.03 17.16 25.38
C GLY A 204 26.71 16.39 25.35
N GLN A 205 25.69 16.92 24.67
CA GLN A 205 24.42 16.23 24.45
C GLN A 205 24.63 14.84 23.82
N SER A 206 25.42 14.75 22.76
CA SER A 206 25.67 13.47 22.08
C SER A 206 26.40 12.45 22.97
N LYS A 207 27.25 12.90 23.89
CA LYS A 207 28.04 12.02 24.78
C LYS A 207 27.26 11.64 26.03
N THR A 208 26.42 12.52 26.55
CA THR A 208 25.39 12.20 27.56
C THR A 208 24.44 11.12 27.03
N ALA A 209 24.08 11.19 25.74
CA ALA A 209 23.21 10.20 25.11
C ALA A 209 23.80 8.78 25.17
N ASN A 210 25.12 8.64 24.94
CA ASN A 210 25.79 7.34 25.01
C ASN A 210 25.83 6.73 26.42
N VAL A 211 25.86 7.55 27.48
CA VAL A 211 25.77 7.08 28.88
C VAL A 211 24.37 6.53 29.17
N LEU A 212 23.35 7.32 28.86
CA LEU A 212 21.95 6.94 29.00
C LEU A 212 21.58 5.72 28.15
N TYR A 213 22.12 5.61 26.93
CA TYR A 213 21.93 4.45 26.07
C TYR A 213 22.51 3.17 26.65
N SER A 214 23.73 3.25 27.22
CA SER A 214 24.37 2.10 27.85
C SER A 214 23.58 1.63 29.08
N LEU A 215 23.04 2.58 29.86
CA LEU A 215 22.18 2.29 31.00
C LEU A 215 20.92 1.52 30.57
N SER A 216 20.26 2.00 29.52
CA SER A 216 19.06 1.35 28.95
C SER A 216 19.37 -0.03 28.36
N LEU A 217 20.47 -0.19 27.61
CA LEU A 217 20.88 -1.49 27.05
C LEU A 217 21.14 -2.52 28.15
N THR A 218 21.92 -2.16 29.18
CA THR A 218 22.21 -3.07 30.30
C THR A 218 20.92 -3.49 31.00
N ARG A 219 20.01 -2.55 31.28
CA ARG A 219 18.72 -2.86 31.91
C ARG A 219 17.87 -3.82 31.08
N ARG A 220 17.82 -3.62 29.76
CA ARG A 220 16.99 -4.42 28.83
C ARG A 220 17.58 -5.80 28.55
N LEU A 221 18.91 -5.92 28.47
CA LEU A 221 19.55 -7.13 27.94
C LEU A 221 20.22 -7.99 29.01
N TYR A 222 20.64 -7.42 30.16
CA TYR A 222 21.40 -8.21 31.13
C TYR A 222 20.56 -9.31 31.76
N GLN A 223 19.34 -8.99 32.23
CA GLN A 223 18.53 -9.99 32.92
C GLN A 223 18.13 -11.14 32.00
N LYS A 224 17.68 -10.82 30.77
CA LYS A 224 17.17 -11.77 29.79
C LYS A 224 18.27 -12.53 29.04
N HIS A 225 19.37 -11.86 28.70
CA HIS A 225 20.39 -12.40 27.78
C HIS A 225 21.81 -12.37 28.35
N GLY A 226 22.05 -11.76 29.51
CA GLY A 226 23.38 -11.68 30.09
C GLY A 226 24.32 -10.69 29.38
N ILE A 227 23.81 -9.75 28.59
CA ILE A 227 24.65 -8.76 27.90
C ILE A 227 24.81 -7.52 28.79
N LEU A 228 26.03 -7.01 28.93
CA LEU A 228 26.29 -5.71 29.57
C LEU A 228 26.67 -4.66 28.53
N SER A 229 26.33 -3.41 28.83
CA SER A 229 26.75 -2.24 28.09
C SER A 229 27.32 -1.17 29.02
N PHE A 230 28.41 -0.53 28.58
CA PHE A 230 29.10 0.51 29.32
C PHE A 230 29.40 1.71 28.44
N ALA A 231 29.34 2.90 29.03
CA ALA A 231 29.79 4.13 28.39
C ALA A 231 31.20 4.46 28.87
N VAL A 232 32.09 4.79 27.94
CA VAL A 232 33.52 4.96 28.27
C VAL A 232 34.03 6.34 27.88
N HIS A 233 34.82 6.95 28.74
CA HIS A 233 35.70 8.04 28.34
C HIS A 233 37.12 7.50 28.11
N PRO A 234 37.63 7.57 26.87
CA PRO A 234 38.96 7.03 26.54
C PRO A 234 40.13 7.85 27.09
N GLY A 235 39.87 9.03 27.66
CA GLY A 235 40.90 10.05 27.93
C GLY A 235 41.02 11.06 26.79
N ALA A 236 41.86 12.08 26.96
CA ALA A 236 42.16 13.05 25.91
C ALA A 236 43.24 12.49 24.98
N VAL A 237 42.88 12.06 23.77
CA VAL A 237 43.80 11.47 22.80
C VAL A 237 43.80 12.33 21.54
N LEU A 238 44.98 12.66 21.01
CA LEU A 238 45.10 13.36 19.74
C LEU A 238 44.73 12.41 18.59
N THR A 239 43.48 12.52 18.15
CA THR A 239 42.91 11.74 17.05
C THR A 239 42.32 12.69 16.02
N GLU A 240 41.92 12.16 14.87
CA GLU A 240 41.19 12.91 13.84
C GLU A 240 39.87 13.55 14.31
N LEU A 241 39.40 13.25 15.53
CA LEU A 241 38.23 13.89 16.13
C LEU A 241 38.42 15.41 16.33
N ILE A 242 39.67 15.89 16.45
CA ILE A 242 39.98 17.32 16.64
C ILE A 242 39.99 18.14 15.34
N ARG A 243 39.74 17.52 14.17
CA ARG A 243 39.87 18.13 12.83
C ARG A 243 39.08 19.44 12.60
N HIS A 244 38.03 19.68 13.38
CA HIS A 244 37.24 20.93 13.31
C HIS A 244 37.61 21.95 14.39
N THR A 245 38.62 21.66 15.21
CA THR A 245 39.13 22.57 16.24
C THR A 245 40.04 23.60 15.57
N ASP A 246 39.83 24.88 15.86
CA ASP A 246 40.69 25.96 15.39
C ASP A 246 42.17 25.69 15.75
N PRO A 247 43.13 25.80 14.80
CA PRO A 247 44.53 25.47 15.05
C PRO A 247 45.22 26.29 16.14
N VAL A 248 44.83 27.57 16.32
CA VAL A 248 45.39 28.45 17.36
C VAL A 248 44.89 28.00 18.74
N LYS A 249 43.58 27.76 18.86
CA LYS A 249 42.99 27.20 20.09
C LYS A 249 43.52 25.81 20.41
N LEU A 250 43.73 24.97 19.40
CA LEU A 250 44.30 23.64 19.60
C LEU A 250 45.71 23.72 20.20
N LYS A 251 46.54 24.65 19.73
CA LYS A 251 47.89 24.87 20.29
C LYS A 251 47.82 25.35 21.75
N GLU A 252 46.94 26.29 22.06
CA GLU A 252 46.74 26.76 23.44
C GLU A 252 46.25 25.64 24.39
N ILE A 253 45.31 24.80 23.93
CA ILE A 253 44.81 23.64 24.68
C ILE A 253 45.92 22.60 24.89
N LEU A 254 46.73 22.34 23.86
CA LEU A 254 47.87 21.41 23.91
C LEU A 254 48.94 21.87 24.90
N GLU A 255 49.22 23.17 24.95
CA GLU A 255 50.17 23.75 25.90
C GLU A 255 49.62 23.75 27.33
N LYS A 256 48.33 24.07 27.51
CA LYS A 256 47.68 24.17 28.83
C LYS A 256 47.36 22.81 29.47
N PHE A 257 47.06 21.78 28.67
CA PHE A 257 46.62 20.46 29.14
C PHE A 257 47.58 19.33 28.72
N ARG A 258 48.86 19.64 28.49
CA ARG A 258 49.87 18.70 28.00
C ARG A 258 49.95 17.39 28.80
N SER A 259 49.81 17.46 30.12
CA SER A 259 49.85 16.30 31.04
C SER A 259 48.56 15.49 31.11
N ALA A 260 47.47 15.95 30.47
CA ALA A 260 46.19 15.26 30.41
C ALA A 260 46.02 14.44 29.12
N PHE A 261 46.91 14.63 28.13
CA PHE A 261 46.89 13.85 26.89
C PHE A 261 47.47 12.46 27.09
N LYS A 262 46.77 11.47 26.57
CA LYS A 262 47.15 10.06 26.54
C LYS A 262 47.74 9.70 25.19
N SER A 263 48.67 8.75 25.19
CA SER A 263 49.08 8.03 23.98
C SER A 263 47.89 7.25 23.37
N LEU A 264 48.01 6.83 22.11
CA LEU A 264 46.98 6.00 21.48
C LEU A 264 46.76 4.69 22.27
N ASP A 265 47.82 4.09 22.79
CA ASP A 265 47.74 2.85 23.57
C ASP A 265 47.00 3.07 24.89
N GLU A 266 47.40 4.08 25.68
CA GLU A 266 46.69 4.49 26.90
C GLU A 266 45.23 4.91 26.63
N GLY A 267 44.95 5.46 25.46
CA GLY A 267 43.62 5.86 25.03
C GLY A 267 42.65 4.70 24.78
N THR A 268 43.16 3.50 24.52
CA THR A 268 42.33 2.30 24.27
C THR A 268 42.04 1.50 25.52
N SER A 269 42.80 1.69 26.60
CA SER A 269 42.75 0.86 27.80
C SER A 269 41.37 0.84 28.47
N THR A 270 40.71 2.01 28.60
CA THR A 270 39.40 2.09 29.24
C THR A 270 38.31 1.37 28.42
N SER A 271 38.34 1.48 27.09
CA SER A 271 37.43 0.74 26.21
C SER A 271 37.65 -0.77 26.30
N LEU A 272 38.90 -1.21 26.41
CA LEU A 272 39.25 -2.62 26.59
C LEU A 272 38.83 -3.14 27.97
N VAL A 273 39.02 -2.37 29.05
CA VAL A 273 38.52 -2.74 30.38
C VAL A 273 37.01 -2.91 30.37
N ALA A 274 36.27 -1.97 29.77
CA ALA A 274 34.81 -2.08 29.63
C ALA A 274 34.37 -3.31 28.81
N ALA A 275 35.16 -3.70 27.80
CA ALA A 275 34.89 -4.84 26.94
C ALA A 275 35.29 -6.19 27.55
N LEU A 276 36.30 -6.23 28.44
CA LEU A 276 36.99 -7.48 28.79
C LEU A 276 37.07 -7.77 30.29
N ASP A 277 36.83 -6.81 31.18
CA ASP A 277 36.91 -7.03 32.62
C ASP A 277 35.64 -7.74 33.12
N ASP A 278 35.81 -8.95 33.65
CA ASP A 278 34.74 -9.79 34.19
C ASP A 278 34.28 -9.36 35.59
N ARG A 279 35.05 -8.49 36.26
CA ARG A 279 34.66 -7.91 37.56
C ARG A 279 33.59 -6.84 37.42
N LEU A 280 33.36 -6.33 36.21
CA LEU A 280 32.33 -5.34 35.96
C LEU A 280 30.93 -5.97 36.00
N THR A 281 30.10 -5.46 36.89
CA THR A 281 28.72 -5.87 37.10
C THR A 281 27.74 -4.85 36.50
N PRO A 282 26.43 -5.17 36.39
CA PRO A 282 25.42 -4.16 36.08
C PRO A 282 25.51 -2.95 37.01
N ALA A 283 25.12 -1.79 36.49
CA ALA A 283 24.98 -0.57 37.28
C ALA A 283 23.94 -0.75 38.41
N SER A 284 24.12 -0.01 39.50
CA SER A 284 23.16 0.07 40.61
C SER A 284 21.87 0.79 40.20
N GLU A 285 20.86 0.77 41.07
CA GLU A 285 19.57 1.42 40.80
C GLU A 285 19.70 2.94 40.56
N ASP A 286 20.70 3.61 41.10
CA ASP A 286 20.96 5.04 40.82
C ASP A 286 21.81 5.27 39.56
N GLY A 287 22.08 4.22 38.78
CA GLY A 287 22.86 4.27 37.54
C GLY A 287 24.37 4.33 37.73
N HIS A 288 24.87 4.30 38.98
CA HIS A 288 26.30 4.23 39.25
C HIS A 288 26.88 2.89 38.74
N GLY A 289 28.08 2.93 38.14
CA GLY A 289 28.70 1.76 37.50
C GLY A 289 28.55 1.69 35.98
N ILE A 290 27.75 2.56 35.36
CA ILE A 290 27.54 2.53 33.90
C ILE A 290 28.63 3.27 33.11
N TYR A 291 29.29 4.24 33.74
CA TYR A 291 30.28 5.11 33.12
C TYR A 291 31.68 4.79 33.64
N ILE A 292 32.63 4.62 32.73
CA ILE A 292 34.00 4.22 33.03
C ILE A 292 34.96 5.27 32.46
N ALA A 293 35.88 5.74 33.28
CA ALA A 293 36.96 6.63 32.89
C ALA A 293 38.24 6.19 33.58
N ASP A 294 39.39 6.32 32.91
CA ASP A 294 40.68 5.95 33.48
C ASP A 294 40.72 4.52 34.03
N CYS A 295 40.10 3.59 33.29
CA CYS A 295 39.96 2.17 33.63
C CYS A 295 39.15 1.88 34.90
N GLN A 296 38.46 2.87 35.47
CA GLN A 296 37.70 2.76 36.71
C GLN A 296 36.26 3.21 36.51
N ILE A 297 35.34 2.67 37.33
CA ILE A 297 33.98 3.20 37.43
C ILE A 297 34.10 4.66 37.88
N ALA A 298 33.52 5.57 37.10
CA ALA A 298 33.62 7.00 37.31
C ALA A 298 32.24 7.61 37.52
N GLU A 299 32.21 8.72 38.27
CA GLU A 299 30.97 9.44 38.54
C GLU A 299 30.55 10.25 37.30
N ALA A 300 29.32 10.05 36.85
CA ALA A 300 28.68 10.84 35.82
C ALA A 300 27.71 11.86 36.47
N PRO A 301 27.44 13.02 35.82
CA PRO A 301 26.43 13.95 36.29
C PRO A 301 25.09 13.24 36.52
N ALA A 302 24.32 13.69 37.52
CA ALA A 302 23.04 13.07 37.88
C ALA A 302 22.10 12.89 36.68
N TYR A 303 22.03 13.88 35.78
CA TYR A 303 21.20 13.82 34.56
C TYR A 303 21.68 12.78 33.53
N ALA A 304 22.96 12.39 33.55
CA ALA A 304 23.53 11.40 32.63
C ALA A 304 23.35 9.96 33.14
N ARG A 305 22.95 9.78 34.40
CA ARG A 305 22.64 8.50 35.04
C ARG A 305 21.19 8.41 35.53
N ASP A 306 20.35 9.35 35.11
CA ASP A 306 18.92 9.37 35.43
C ASP A 306 18.18 8.32 34.60
N GLN A 307 17.47 7.42 35.28
CA GLN A 307 16.77 6.32 34.61
C GLN A 307 15.62 6.80 33.72
N LYS A 308 14.93 7.88 34.07
CA LYS A 308 13.80 8.40 33.28
C LYS A 308 14.31 9.07 32.01
N ALA A 309 15.40 9.83 32.11
CA ALA A 309 16.10 10.36 30.95
C ALA A 309 16.60 9.25 30.03
N ALA A 310 17.06 8.12 30.58
CA ALA A 310 17.51 6.97 29.80
C ALA A 310 16.37 6.31 29.01
N GLU A 311 15.19 6.18 29.62
CA GLU A 311 14.00 5.66 28.93
C GLU A 311 13.46 6.65 27.90
N GLN A 312 13.40 7.94 28.25
CA GLN A 312 12.98 9.00 27.33
C GLN A 312 13.89 9.09 26.10
N LEU A 313 15.21 8.98 26.30
CA LEU A 313 16.17 8.92 25.20
C LEU A 313 15.97 7.67 24.34
N TRP A 314 15.68 6.51 24.93
CA TRP A 314 15.40 5.30 24.18
C TRP A 314 14.21 5.50 23.24
N LEU A 315 13.07 5.95 23.78
CA LEU A 315 11.84 6.18 23.02
C LEU A 315 12.03 7.20 21.89
N ILE A 316 12.78 8.28 22.17
CA ILE A 316 13.06 9.28 21.13
C ILE A 316 14.03 8.73 20.09
N SER A 317 15.03 7.93 20.49
CA SER A 317 15.92 7.27 19.53
C SER A 317 15.16 6.31 18.63
N GLU A 318 14.22 5.54 19.17
CA GLU A 318 13.29 4.71 18.39
C GLU A 318 12.46 5.56 17.45
N LYS A 319 11.88 6.67 17.91
CA LYS A 319 11.11 7.59 17.06
C LYS A 319 11.94 8.21 15.94
N LEU A 320 13.20 8.55 16.21
CA LEU A 320 14.10 9.15 15.21
C LEU A 320 14.51 8.14 14.14
N VAL A 321 14.57 6.85 14.46
CA VAL A 321 14.97 5.79 13.51
C VAL A 321 13.78 5.01 12.94
N ALA A 322 12.60 5.13 13.54
CA ALA A 322 11.34 4.75 12.93
C ALA A 322 11.07 5.77 11.83
N GLY A 323 11.52 5.48 10.60
CA GLY A 323 11.12 6.24 9.42
C GLY A 323 9.62 6.47 9.48
N GLY A 324 9.19 7.72 9.26
CA GLY A 324 7.93 8.33 9.72
C GLY A 324 6.61 7.66 9.32
N ASP A 325 6.43 6.39 9.68
CA ASP A 325 5.31 5.53 9.31
C ASP A 325 4.44 5.17 10.53
N GLY A 326 4.65 5.79 11.70
CA GLY A 326 3.70 5.70 12.81
C GLY A 326 3.32 4.26 13.24
N ARG A 327 4.24 3.29 13.10
CA ARG A 327 4.00 1.90 13.53
C ARG A 327 4.60 1.68 14.92
N TYR A 328 3.75 1.47 15.91
CA TYR A 328 4.11 0.88 17.19
C TYR A 328 3.97 -0.63 17.07
N THR A 329 5.06 -1.39 17.22
CA THR A 329 5.01 -2.85 17.30
C THR A 329 4.84 -3.29 18.75
N ALA A 330 3.72 -3.93 19.06
CA ALA A 330 3.53 -4.66 20.32
C ALA A 330 3.94 -6.13 20.11
N GLU A 331 4.85 -6.64 20.95
CA GLU A 331 5.16 -8.08 21.01
C GLU A 331 4.22 -8.74 22.02
N VAL A 332 3.53 -9.80 21.59
CA VAL A 332 2.69 -10.62 22.47
C VAL A 332 3.52 -11.82 22.90
N ASP A 333 4.11 -11.76 24.09
CA ASP A 333 4.62 -12.97 24.74
C ASP A 333 3.76 -13.31 25.97
N ARG A 334 3.62 -14.61 26.20
CA ARG A 334 2.52 -15.22 26.94
C ARG A 334 2.38 -14.67 28.37
N GLU A 335 1.34 -13.84 28.57
CA GLU A 335 0.54 -13.59 29.79
C GLU A 335 0.19 -12.11 30.07
N PHE A 336 0.72 -11.12 29.34
CA PHE A 336 0.34 -9.70 29.53
C PHE A 336 0.28 -8.91 28.22
N ILE A 337 -0.63 -7.93 28.15
CA ILE A 337 -0.59 -6.85 27.14
C ILE A 337 0.08 -5.66 27.82
N ASP A 338 1.27 -5.30 27.36
CA ASP A 338 2.00 -4.13 27.83
C ASP A 338 2.23 -3.16 26.67
N ALA A 339 1.62 -1.98 26.73
CA ALA A 339 1.89 -0.89 25.78
C ALA A 339 3.07 -0.01 26.23
N ALA A 340 3.74 -0.34 27.34
CA ALA A 340 4.92 0.35 27.85
C ALA A 340 5.91 -0.67 28.41
N GLN A 341 6.98 -0.98 27.67
CA GLN A 341 7.91 -2.10 27.93
C GLN A 341 8.65 -2.12 29.30
N SER A 342 8.33 -1.26 30.27
CA SER A 342 9.04 -1.16 31.55
C SER A 342 8.12 -1.11 32.77
N ILE A 343 8.33 -2.07 33.69
CA ILE A 343 7.76 -2.07 35.04
C ILE A 343 8.24 -0.80 35.77
N GLY A 344 7.31 0.11 36.09
CA GLY A 344 7.53 1.23 37.03
C GLY A 344 7.54 2.65 36.45
N GLU A 345 7.29 2.83 35.16
CA GLU A 345 7.13 4.16 34.55
C GLU A 345 5.90 4.93 35.13
N PRO A 346 5.97 6.27 35.30
CA PRO A 346 4.81 7.10 35.66
C PRO A 346 3.63 6.93 34.69
N GLY A 347 3.88 6.51 33.44
CA GLY A 347 2.85 6.10 32.47
C GLY A 347 1.91 5.00 32.98
N ARG A 348 2.41 4.11 33.86
CA ARG A 348 1.61 3.07 34.54
C ARG A 348 0.63 3.65 35.56
N TYR A 349 0.93 4.83 36.10
CA TYR A 349 0.05 5.58 37.01
C TYR A 349 -0.81 6.64 36.29
N CYS A 350 -0.44 7.03 35.07
CA CYS A 350 -1.18 8.00 34.26
C CYS A 350 -2.37 7.39 33.51
N ASN A 351 -2.41 6.06 33.31
CA ASN A 351 -3.53 5.38 32.63
C ASN A 351 -4.70 5.00 33.56
N HIS A 352 -4.88 5.71 34.68
CA HIS A 352 -6.15 5.71 35.40
C HIS A 352 -6.96 6.93 34.94
N PHE A 353 -7.76 6.75 33.89
CA PHE A 353 -8.80 7.71 33.53
C PHE A 353 -9.97 7.53 34.49
N ARG A 354 -10.33 8.59 35.24
CA ARG A 354 -11.40 8.54 36.25
C ARG A 354 -12.80 8.38 35.64
N GLU A 355 -12.94 8.73 34.37
CA GLU A 355 -14.15 8.57 33.56
C GLU A 355 -13.77 8.03 32.18
N PRO A 356 -13.30 6.78 32.12
CA PRO A 356 -12.87 6.21 30.87
C PRO A 356 -14.09 6.04 29.97
N ASN A 357 -14.00 6.55 28.76
CA ASN A 357 -15.06 6.42 27.76
C ASN A 357 -15.05 5.03 27.07
N CYS A 358 -14.08 4.17 27.43
CA CYS A 358 -13.94 2.78 27.00
C CYS A 358 -13.53 1.86 28.18
N LYS A 359 -13.76 0.56 28.05
CA LYS A 359 -13.34 -0.47 29.02
C LYS A 359 -12.68 -1.65 28.29
N LEU A 360 -11.84 -2.40 28.98
CA LEU A 360 -11.25 -3.62 28.45
C LEU A 360 -12.08 -4.85 28.82
N GLU A 361 -12.33 -5.71 27.85
CA GLU A 361 -12.98 -7.01 28.03
C GLU A 361 -12.09 -8.13 27.49
N ARG A 362 -12.00 -9.26 28.20
CA ARG A 362 -11.31 -10.45 27.68
C ARG A 362 -12.30 -11.35 26.96
N TRP A 363 -12.05 -11.57 25.69
CA TRP A 363 -12.85 -12.40 24.79
C TRP A 363 -12.10 -13.68 24.47
N THR A 364 -12.82 -14.74 24.10
CA THR A 364 -12.19 -15.96 23.58
C THR A 364 -12.66 -16.16 22.15
N VAL A 365 -11.72 -16.16 21.21
CA VAL A 365 -11.98 -16.37 19.79
C VAL A 365 -11.29 -17.67 19.41
N GLY A 366 -12.08 -18.72 19.15
CA GLY A 366 -11.57 -20.09 19.03
C GLY A 366 -10.97 -20.58 20.34
N THR A 367 -9.73 -21.06 20.32
CA THR A 367 -8.99 -21.50 21.52
C THR A 367 -8.15 -20.39 22.17
N GLN A 368 -8.13 -19.19 21.56
CA GLN A 368 -7.23 -18.13 21.99
C GLN A 368 -7.97 -17.01 22.71
N SER A 369 -7.43 -16.58 23.85
CA SER A 369 -7.88 -15.37 24.53
C SER A 369 -7.43 -14.11 23.77
N ARG A 370 -8.32 -13.13 23.71
CA ARG A 370 -8.15 -11.80 23.12
C ARG A 370 -8.62 -10.76 24.11
N LEU A 371 -8.15 -9.52 23.99
CA LEU A 371 -8.73 -8.38 24.69
C LEU A 371 -9.41 -7.47 23.68
N ALA A 372 -10.62 -7.03 24.00
CA ALA A 372 -11.43 -6.09 23.26
C ALA A 372 -11.54 -4.79 24.06
N ILE A 373 -11.35 -3.65 23.40
CA ILE A 373 -11.66 -2.33 23.97
C ILE A 373 -13.09 -2.01 23.55
N VAL A 374 -13.96 -1.82 24.53
CA VAL A 374 -15.39 -1.63 24.34
C VAL A 374 -15.76 -0.26 24.88
N CYS A 375 -16.31 0.61 24.04
CA CYS A 375 -16.75 1.93 24.48
C CYS A 375 -17.82 1.82 25.59
N THR A 376 -17.66 2.57 26.68
CA THR A 376 -18.65 2.65 27.78
C THR A 376 -19.75 3.67 27.48
N ARG A 377 -19.52 4.53 26.48
CA ARG A 377 -20.46 5.47 25.88
C ARG A 377 -20.04 5.79 24.44
N ASP A 378 -20.89 6.51 23.72
CA ASP A 378 -20.53 7.03 22.40
C ASP A 378 -19.34 8.00 22.49
N ILE A 379 -18.39 7.82 21.55
CA ILE A 379 -17.16 8.60 21.43
C ILE A 379 -17.35 9.57 20.27
N GLN A 380 -17.27 10.86 20.54
CA GLN A 380 -17.42 11.89 19.52
C GLN A 380 -16.22 11.85 18.55
N LYS A 381 -16.41 12.32 17.32
CA LYS A 381 -15.32 12.41 16.33
C LYS A 381 -14.23 13.33 16.89
N MET A 382 -12.97 12.84 16.92
CA MET A 382 -11.79 13.48 17.55
C MET A 382 -11.71 13.38 19.08
N GLU A 383 -12.65 12.72 19.74
CA GLU A 383 -12.58 12.46 21.17
C GLU A 383 -11.62 11.30 21.47
N GLU A 384 -10.66 11.52 22.37
CA GLU A 384 -9.62 10.56 22.71
C GLU A 384 -10.23 9.32 23.38
N ILE A 385 -9.87 8.13 22.91
CA ILE A 385 -10.31 6.87 23.52
C ILE A 385 -9.55 6.67 24.83
N THR A 386 -10.30 6.60 25.93
CA THR A 386 -9.78 6.56 27.29
C THR A 386 -10.34 5.32 27.98
N PHE A 387 -9.48 4.42 28.46
CA PHE A 387 -9.89 3.20 29.15
C PHE A 387 -9.03 2.93 30.38
N ASP A 388 -9.67 2.40 31.43
CA ASP A 388 -8.96 1.95 32.62
C ASP A 388 -8.47 0.52 32.39
N TYR A 389 -7.19 0.29 32.63
CA TYR A 389 -6.55 -1.00 32.37
C TYR A 389 -7.01 -2.14 33.29
N GLN A 390 -7.74 -1.87 34.38
CA GLN A 390 -8.25 -2.85 35.37
C GLN A 390 -7.36 -4.10 35.54
N THR A 391 -6.04 -3.90 35.58
CA THR A 391 -5.14 -4.98 35.93
C THR A 391 -5.21 -5.14 37.44
N ILE A 392 -5.32 -6.39 37.88
CA ILE A 392 -5.30 -6.75 39.30
C ILE A 392 -4.10 -6.03 39.94
N PRO A 393 -4.30 -5.11 40.89
CA PRO A 393 -3.22 -4.29 41.39
C PRO A 393 -2.27 -5.15 42.22
N VAL A 394 -1.01 -5.23 41.81
CA VAL A 394 0.08 -5.83 42.61
C VAL A 394 0.87 -4.67 43.22
N GLY A 395 0.53 -4.26 44.45
CA GLY A 395 1.25 -3.18 45.15
C GLY A 395 0.48 -2.50 46.30
N LYS A 396 1.20 -1.75 47.15
CA LYS A 396 0.61 -0.99 48.26
C LYS A 396 -0.23 0.20 47.74
N PRO A 397 -1.41 0.49 48.32
CA PRO A 397 -2.30 1.56 47.85
C PRO A 397 -1.62 2.94 47.90
N GLN A 398 -1.75 3.73 46.83
CA GLN A 398 -1.17 5.08 46.73
C GLN A 398 -2.26 6.14 46.59
N ARG A 399 -2.10 7.27 47.30
CA ARG A 399 -3.07 8.37 47.35
C ARG A 399 -3.03 9.17 46.04
N CYS A 400 -4.20 9.45 45.48
CA CYS A 400 -4.32 10.21 44.22
C CYS A 400 -4.39 11.73 44.49
N PHE A 401 -3.47 12.51 43.90
CA PHE A 401 -3.31 13.95 44.20
C PHE A 401 -3.97 14.91 43.19
N ARG A 402 -4.69 14.43 42.15
CA ARG A 402 -5.15 15.28 41.01
C ARG A 402 -6.57 15.89 41.10
N GLY A 403 -7.20 15.95 42.26
CA GLY A 403 -8.32 16.89 42.51
C GLY A 403 -9.66 16.78 41.73
N ALA A 404 -9.90 15.85 40.79
CA ALA A 404 -11.20 15.76 40.08
C ALA A 404 -12.39 15.24 40.94
N GLN A 405 -13.62 15.67 40.60
CA GLN A 405 -14.86 15.51 41.38
C GLN A 405 -15.29 14.05 41.66
N LEU A 406 -14.95 13.09 40.80
CA LEU A 406 -15.31 11.66 40.94
C LEU A 406 -14.05 10.77 41.16
N CYS A 407 -13.17 11.18 42.08
CA CYS A 407 -12.03 10.35 42.49
C CYS A 407 -12.42 9.25 43.48
N TRP A 408 -11.90 8.04 43.28
CA TRP A 408 -11.90 6.99 44.31
C TRP A 408 -10.81 7.20 45.40
N GLY A 409 -9.98 8.25 45.26
CA GLY A 409 -8.97 8.68 46.24
C GLY A 409 -7.69 7.84 46.30
N VAL A 410 -7.72 6.61 45.78
CA VAL A 410 -6.63 5.62 45.86
C VAL A 410 -6.64 4.75 44.61
N SER A 411 -5.49 4.44 44.00
CA SER A 411 -5.42 3.34 43.03
C SER A 411 -5.27 2.02 43.78
N ALA A 412 -6.06 1.01 43.37
CA ALA A 412 -6.38 -0.27 44.06
C ALA A 412 -7.51 -0.18 45.11
N SER A 413 -8.67 -0.82 44.82
CA SER A 413 -9.76 -0.92 45.79
C SER A 413 -9.45 -2.00 46.84
N ALA A 414 -9.26 -1.56 48.07
CA ALA A 414 -9.39 -2.42 49.23
C ALA A 414 -10.89 -2.66 49.48
N SER A 415 -11.45 -3.71 48.89
CA SER A 415 -12.61 -4.38 49.47
C SER A 415 -12.70 -5.85 49.06
N TRP A 416 -11.86 -6.66 49.71
CA TRP A 416 -12.36 -7.66 50.65
C TRP A 416 -11.64 -7.32 51.96
N VAL A 417 -12.23 -6.59 52.91
CA VAL A 417 -12.99 -7.15 54.05
C VAL A 417 -13.71 -5.99 54.79
N GLN A 418 -15.02 -6.15 54.96
CA GLN A 418 -15.92 -5.72 56.04
C GLN A 418 -15.73 -4.42 56.89
N LYS A 419 -16.91 -3.80 57.14
CA LYS A 419 -17.43 -3.12 58.37
C LYS A 419 -17.44 -1.58 58.45
N LYS A 420 -18.67 -1.05 58.40
CA LYS A 420 -19.34 -0.17 59.39
C LYS A 420 -18.54 1.01 59.98
N ARG A 421 -18.92 2.26 59.64
CA ARG A 421 -19.60 3.27 60.52
C ARG A 421 -19.44 4.72 60.01
N ARG A 422 -20.58 5.37 59.72
CA ARG A 422 -21.08 6.68 60.23
C ARG A 422 -20.08 7.87 60.40
N ARG A 423 -20.28 8.98 59.66
CA ARG A 423 -20.97 10.27 60.04
C ARG A 423 -20.39 11.52 59.32
N ILE A 424 -21.31 12.24 58.64
CA ILE A 424 -21.60 13.71 58.66
C ILE A 424 -20.49 14.72 58.28
N LEU A 425 -20.73 15.50 57.21
CA LEU A 425 -20.93 16.98 57.19
C LEU A 425 -21.26 17.42 55.74
N ILE A 426 -22.54 17.67 55.39
CA ILE A 426 -23.23 18.98 55.31
C ILE A 426 -22.47 20.03 54.47
N LEU A 427 -22.99 20.29 53.26
CA LEU A 427 -23.23 21.64 52.74
C LEU A 427 -24.50 21.63 51.87
N THR A 428 -25.51 22.29 52.42
CA THR A 428 -26.83 22.73 51.94
C THR A 428 -26.65 23.66 50.71
N ILE A 429 -27.50 23.83 49.68
CA ILE A 429 -28.93 24.23 49.50
C ILE A 429 -29.20 23.97 47.97
N SER A 430 -30.36 23.57 47.41
CA SER A 430 -31.73 24.06 47.62
C SER A 430 -32.81 22.97 47.53
N ARG A 431 -33.91 23.28 48.22
CA ARG A 431 -34.93 22.39 48.79
C ARG A 431 -36.19 22.25 47.90
N GLU A 432 -36.11 22.61 46.63
CA GLU A 432 -37.30 22.75 45.76
C GLU A 432 -37.35 21.76 44.59
N LYS A 433 -36.40 20.82 44.46
CA LYS A 433 -36.45 19.76 43.44
C LYS A 433 -36.46 18.34 43.98
N LEU A 434 -36.58 18.18 45.30
CA LEU A 434 -36.50 16.87 45.97
C LEU A 434 -37.87 16.27 46.36
N GLU A 435 -38.97 17.00 46.15
CA GLU A 435 -40.32 16.52 46.49
C GLU A 435 -41.06 15.86 45.31
N GLU A 436 -40.58 15.99 44.07
CA GLU A 436 -41.24 15.37 42.89
C GLU A 436 -40.75 13.95 42.58
N PHE A 437 -39.61 13.52 43.15
CA PHE A 437 -39.01 12.22 42.87
C PHE A 437 -39.31 11.14 43.93
N VAL A 438 -39.75 11.54 45.13
CA VAL A 438 -39.99 10.62 46.27
C VAL A 438 -41.40 10.01 46.23
N LEU A 439 -42.32 10.51 45.40
CA LEU A 439 -43.67 9.97 45.25
C LEU A 439 -43.82 8.81 44.23
N ARG A 440 -42.80 8.51 43.41
CA ARG A 440 -42.86 7.38 42.44
C ARG A 440 -42.19 6.09 42.91
N ASP A 441 -41.34 6.14 43.94
CA ASP A 441 -40.65 4.95 44.46
C ASP A 441 -41.42 4.24 45.60
N GLN A 442 -42.47 4.88 46.13
CA GLN A 442 -43.38 4.29 47.12
C GLN A 442 -44.47 3.42 46.45
N LEU A 443 -44.98 3.82 45.27
CA LEU A 443 -46.03 3.09 44.55
C LEU A 443 -45.55 1.75 43.97
N HIS A 444 -44.25 1.63 43.68
CA HIS A 444 -43.67 0.43 43.05
C HIS A 444 -43.27 -0.65 44.08
N ARG A 445 -43.12 -0.28 45.36
CA ARG A 445 -42.80 -1.22 46.45
C ARG A 445 -44.05 -1.84 47.09
N ASP A 446 -45.17 -1.12 47.11
CA ASP A 446 -46.43 -1.65 47.65
C ASP A 446 -47.15 -2.63 46.69
N LEU A 447 -46.91 -2.52 45.37
CA LEU A 447 -47.46 -3.45 44.38
C LEU A 447 -46.80 -4.84 44.40
N TYR A 448 -45.57 -4.95 44.92
CA TYR A 448 -44.82 -6.22 45.01
C TYR A 448 -45.04 -6.98 46.33
N ALA A 449 -45.62 -6.33 47.35
CA ALA A 449 -45.87 -6.92 48.66
C ALA A 449 -47.24 -7.62 48.78
N SER A 450 -48.21 -7.33 47.90
CA SER A 450 -49.56 -7.92 47.94
C SER A 450 -49.70 -9.27 47.23
N ILE A 451 -48.71 -9.71 46.45
CA ILE A 451 -48.79 -10.95 45.63
C ILE A 451 -48.26 -12.19 46.38
N ARG A 452 -47.77 -12.06 47.62
CA ARG A 452 -47.05 -13.15 48.34
C ARG A 452 -47.81 -13.86 49.47
N THR A 453 -49.09 -13.60 49.72
CA THR A 453 -49.82 -14.19 50.87
C THR A 453 -50.96 -15.15 50.53
N THR A 454 -51.12 -15.59 49.29
CA THR A 454 -52.07 -16.66 48.95
C THR A 454 -51.46 -17.68 47.99
N ASN A 455 -50.85 -18.74 48.54
CA ASN A 455 -51.07 -20.13 48.12
C ASN A 455 -50.15 -21.08 48.90
N LYS A 456 -50.70 -21.65 49.98
CA LYS A 456 -50.29 -22.95 50.54
C LYS A 456 -51.12 -24.03 49.82
N ALA A 457 -50.43 -25.03 49.26
CA ALA A 457 -50.84 -26.44 49.04
C ALA A 457 -50.29 -26.92 47.69
N GLY A 458 -49.57 -28.05 47.73
CA GLY A 458 -48.69 -28.50 46.65
C GLY A 458 -49.38 -29.23 45.51
N ALA A 459 -48.88 -29.00 44.30
CA ALA A 459 -48.54 -29.96 43.25
C ALA A 459 -47.90 -29.17 42.09
N ALA A 460 -46.92 -29.76 41.45
CA ALA A 460 -46.05 -29.11 40.47
C ALA A 460 -46.81 -28.53 39.26
N ILE A 461 -46.55 -27.26 38.94
CA ILE A 461 -46.23 -26.65 37.63
C ILE A 461 -45.74 -25.23 37.96
N SER A 462 -44.43 -24.96 37.90
CA SER A 462 -43.94 -23.57 38.02
C SER A 462 -44.01 -22.90 36.65
N ALA A 463 -45.01 -22.04 36.45
CA ALA A 463 -45.11 -21.17 35.28
C ALA A 463 -43.83 -20.35 35.11
N GLN A 464 -43.12 -20.55 34.00
CA GLN A 464 -41.93 -19.77 33.67
C GLN A 464 -42.31 -18.33 33.30
N PRO A 465 -41.52 -17.31 33.70
CA PRO A 465 -41.82 -15.92 33.39
C PRO A 465 -41.75 -15.68 31.88
N ILE A 466 -42.87 -15.23 31.29
CA ILE A 466 -42.94 -14.79 29.91
C ILE A 466 -42.50 -13.31 29.84
N TYR A 467 -41.31 -13.06 29.30
CA TYR A 467 -40.78 -11.75 29.01
C TYR A 467 -41.37 -11.23 27.70
N SER A 468 -42.37 -10.36 27.79
CA SER A 468 -42.85 -9.61 26.61
C SER A 468 -41.77 -8.63 26.13
N CYS A 469 -41.58 -8.52 24.82
CA CYS A 469 -40.66 -7.51 24.28
C CYS A 469 -41.04 -6.11 24.79
N SER A 470 -40.06 -5.30 25.20
CA SER A 470 -40.30 -3.92 25.66
C SER A 470 -40.97 -3.06 24.58
N PHE A 471 -40.81 -3.46 23.31
CA PHE A 471 -41.38 -2.79 22.15
C PHE A 471 -42.76 -3.34 21.75
N ARG A 472 -43.42 -4.12 22.61
CA ARG A 472 -44.76 -4.66 22.35
C ARG A 472 -45.83 -3.59 22.14
N ALA A 473 -45.71 -2.45 22.82
CA ALA A 473 -46.56 -1.28 22.60
C ALA A 473 -46.33 -0.61 21.23
N TYR A 474 -45.23 -0.94 20.54
CA TYR A 474 -44.85 -0.46 19.21
C TYR A 474 -44.99 -1.56 18.13
N GLY A 475 -45.81 -2.59 18.40
CA GLY A 475 -46.20 -3.61 17.42
C GLY A 475 -45.41 -4.91 17.44
N CYS A 476 -44.39 -5.10 18.29
CA CYS A 476 -43.65 -6.37 18.35
C CYS A 476 -44.41 -7.44 19.17
N PRO A 477 -44.93 -8.53 18.56
CA PRO A 477 -45.77 -9.49 19.26
C PRO A 477 -44.98 -10.51 20.09
N ASN A 478 -43.65 -10.48 20.01
CA ASN A 478 -42.80 -11.55 20.53
C ASN A 478 -42.74 -11.57 22.06
N THR A 479 -42.82 -12.78 22.59
CA THR A 479 -42.69 -13.08 24.01
C THR A 479 -41.70 -14.22 24.21
N PHE A 480 -40.95 -14.18 25.31
CA PHE A 480 -39.82 -15.09 25.51
C PHE A 480 -39.87 -15.73 26.88
N TRP A 481 -39.52 -16.99 26.96
CA TRP A 481 -39.53 -17.76 28.20
C TRP A 481 -38.24 -17.59 29.01
N VAL A 482 -37.18 -17.06 28.37
CA VAL A 482 -35.86 -16.86 28.97
C VAL A 482 -35.34 -15.45 28.70
N LYS A 483 -34.93 -14.75 29.77
CA LYS A 483 -34.49 -13.33 29.72
C LYS A 483 -33.37 -13.06 28.70
N ASN A 484 -32.50 -14.03 28.44
CA ASN A 484 -31.41 -13.88 27.47
C ASN A 484 -31.90 -13.91 26.02
N GLN A 485 -32.97 -14.65 25.70
CA GLN A 485 -33.59 -14.61 24.37
C GLN A 485 -34.30 -13.28 24.15
N TRP A 486 -35.02 -12.78 25.16
CA TRP A 486 -35.59 -11.43 25.15
C TRP A 486 -34.51 -10.35 24.94
N LYS A 487 -33.39 -10.42 25.68
CA LYS A 487 -32.28 -9.47 25.52
C LYS A 487 -31.68 -9.52 24.12
N ARG A 488 -31.42 -10.73 23.59
CA ARG A 488 -30.89 -10.91 22.24
C ARG A 488 -31.85 -10.31 21.22
N HIS A 489 -33.14 -10.65 21.30
CA HIS A 489 -34.17 -10.12 20.42
C HIS A 489 -34.24 -8.59 20.45
N VAL A 490 -34.28 -7.98 21.65
CA VAL A 490 -34.30 -6.51 21.79
C VAL A 490 -33.02 -5.89 21.22
N SER A 491 -31.84 -6.48 21.47
CA SER A 491 -30.57 -5.93 20.98
C SER A 491 -30.37 -6.09 19.47
N THR A 492 -30.86 -7.19 18.87
CA THR A 492 -30.66 -7.45 17.43
C THR A 492 -31.75 -6.86 16.55
N ILE A 493 -33.00 -6.81 17.02
CA ILE A 493 -34.13 -6.36 16.21
C ILE A 493 -34.44 -4.87 16.45
N HIS A 494 -34.37 -4.38 17.69
CA HIS A 494 -34.81 -3.03 18.02
C HIS A 494 -33.67 -2.02 18.23
N MET A 495 -32.50 -2.43 18.72
CA MET A 495 -31.35 -1.52 18.93
C MET A 495 -30.39 -1.38 17.72
N LYS A 496 -30.65 -2.09 16.60
CA LYS A 496 -29.85 -2.00 15.36
C LYS A 496 -30.47 -1.11 14.26
N LEU A 497 -31.64 -0.54 14.50
CA LEU A 497 -32.24 0.49 13.64
C LEU A 497 -32.12 1.82 14.37
N ASP A 498 -31.48 2.82 13.74
CA ASP A 498 -31.24 4.18 14.29
C ASP A 498 -32.55 4.93 14.58
N LEU A 499 -33.21 4.61 15.69
CA LEU A 499 -34.28 5.44 16.26
C LEU A 499 -33.70 6.20 17.46
N HIS A 500 -33.20 7.40 17.21
CA HIS A 500 -32.79 8.34 18.25
C HIS A 500 -34.02 9.04 18.86
N ARG A 501 -34.06 9.09 20.19
CA ARG A 501 -34.94 9.98 20.95
C ARG A 501 -34.40 11.41 20.82
N CYS A 502 -35.21 12.35 20.32
CA CYS A 502 -34.85 13.77 20.31
C CYS A 502 -35.00 14.35 21.73
N ASP A 503 -33.87 14.73 22.35
CA ASP A 503 -33.83 15.35 23.69
C ASP A 503 -33.55 16.87 23.63
N LEU A 504 -33.97 17.57 22.56
CA LEU A 504 -33.94 19.03 22.52
C LEU A 504 -35.26 19.62 23.03
N ARG A 505 -35.26 20.07 24.29
CA ARG A 505 -36.23 21.08 24.77
C ARG A 505 -35.97 22.39 24.03
N GLY A 506 -36.56 22.56 22.84
CA GLY A 506 -36.34 23.79 22.07
C GLY A 506 -37.11 23.99 20.76
N CYS A 507 -37.93 23.06 20.28
CA CYS A 507 -38.74 23.31 19.07
C CYS A 507 -40.18 23.69 19.42
N ARG A 508 -40.42 24.99 19.64
CA ARG A 508 -41.74 25.61 19.48
C ARG A 508 -41.66 26.57 18.30
N SER A 509 -42.08 26.12 17.12
CA SER A 509 -42.67 27.02 16.12
C SER A 509 -43.60 26.22 15.22
N THR A 510 -44.88 26.50 15.38
CA THR A 510 -45.97 26.11 14.51
C THR A 510 -45.80 26.79 13.15
N THR A 511 -45.20 26.11 12.17
CA THR A 511 -45.50 26.22 10.73
C THR A 511 -44.56 25.32 9.92
N ASN A 512 -45.17 24.56 9.02
CA ASN A 512 -44.61 23.67 7.99
C ASN A 512 -44.24 22.22 8.41
N ALA A 513 -45.09 21.33 7.89
CA ALA A 513 -45.15 19.88 8.02
C ALA A 513 -43.80 19.16 7.86
N CYS A 514 -43.39 18.45 8.92
CA CYS A 514 -42.69 17.19 8.79
C CYS A 514 -43.73 16.10 9.05
N HIS A 515 -44.23 15.45 8.01
CA HIS A 515 -45.00 14.22 8.16
C HIS A 515 -44.09 13.15 8.77
N GLU A 516 -44.44 12.71 9.98
CA GLU A 516 -43.93 11.49 10.59
C GLU A 516 -44.28 10.32 9.66
N PHE A 517 -43.29 9.65 9.08
CA PHE A 517 -43.50 8.31 8.56
C PHE A 517 -43.31 7.32 9.71
N SER A 518 -44.39 6.65 10.07
CA SER A 518 -44.43 5.63 11.11
C SER A 518 -43.60 4.39 10.69
N LEU A 519 -43.10 3.62 11.66
CA LEU A 519 -42.47 2.30 11.41
C LEU A 519 -43.41 1.33 10.67
N SER A 520 -44.73 1.52 10.77
CA SER A 520 -45.70 0.83 9.90
C SER A 520 -45.56 1.27 8.44
N GLU A 521 -45.29 2.53 8.13
CA GLU A 521 -45.03 3.00 6.76
C GLU A 521 -43.61 2.65 6.26
N ILE A 522 -42.62 2.49 7.14
CA ILE A 522 -41.28 2.02 6.75
C ILE A 522 -41.28 0.50 6.50
N VAL A 523 -42.05 -0.27 7.28
CA VAL A 523 -42.30 -1.69 6.99
C VAL A 523 -43.19 -1.82 5.75
N MET A 524 -44.23 -1.00 5.57
CA MET A 524 -45.04 -0.96 4.34
C MET A 524 -44.25 -0.45 3.11
N ALA A 525 -43.22 0.39 3.28
CA ALA A 525 -42.33 0.83 2.21
C ALA A 525 -41.21 -0.18 1.90
N SER A 526 -40.82 -1.03 2.85
CA SER A 526 -39.94 -2.18 2.60
C SER A 526 -40.68 -3.41 2.07
N GLU A 527 -42.01 -3.46 2.25
CA GLU A 527 -42.88 -4.45 1.60
C GLU A 527 -43.18 -4.12 0.13
N SER A 528 -42.89 -2.89 -0.34
CA SER A 528 -43.26 -2.44 -1.69
C SER A 528 -42.18 -2.64 -2.76
N LEU A 529 -40.93 -2.95 -2.40
CA LEU A 529 -39.84 -3.23 -3.35
C LEU A 529 -39.28 -4.64 -3.11
N LYS A 530 -40.04 -5.64 -3.56
CA LYS A 530 -39.55 -7.02 -3.69
C LYS A 530 -39.02 -7.22 -5.09
N PHE A 531 -37.73 -7.01 -5.27
CA PHE A 531 -37.05 -7.40 -6.50
C PHE A 531 -36.73 -8.89 -6.47
N LYS A 532 -36.97 -9.56 -7.59
CA LYS A 532 -36.55 -10.95 -7.81
C LYS A 532 -35.59 -10.97 -9.00
N PRO A 533 -34.27 -10.81 -8.78
CA PRO A 533 -33.33 -10.79 -9.87
C PRO A 533 -33.24 -12.18 -10.54
N LEU A 534 -32.97 -12.20 -11.85
CA LEU A 534 -32.85 -13.45 -12.62
C LEU A 534 -31.65 -14.30 -12.18
N ALA A 535 -30.58 -13.65 -11.74
CA ALA A 535 -29.40 -14.27 -11.15
C ALA A 535 -29.09 -13.61 -9.80
N LEU A 536 -28.83 -14.42 -8.77
CA LEU A 536 -28.38 -13.95 -7.46
C LEU A 536 -26.88 -14.21 -7.29
N PRO A 537 -26.16 -13.34 -6.57
CA PRO A 537 -24.78 -13.63 -6.21
C PRO A 537 -24.68 -14.91 -5.36
N PRO A 538 -23.55 -15.63 -5.45
CA PRO A 538 -23.39 -16.89 -4.73
C PRO A 538 -23.50 -16.67 -3.21
N ASN A 539 -24.24 -17.56 -2.55
CA ASN A 539 -24.50 -17.53 -1.10
C ASN A 539 -25.24 -16.27 -0.59
N VAL A 540 -25.89 -15.50 -1.47
CA VAL A 540 -26.74 -14.36 -1.10
C VAL A 540 -28.20 -14.75 -1.30
N THR A 541 -29.03 -14.63 -0.24
CA THR A 541 -30.46 -14.91 -0.36
C THR A 541 -31.19 -13.75 -1.03
N GLU A 542 -32.40 -14.00 -1.56
CA GLU A 542 -33.25 -12.93 -2.12
C GLU A 542 -33.54 -11.83 -1.07
N LEU A 543 -33.68 -12.20 0.22
CA LEU A 543 -33.88 -11.25 1.31
C LEU A 543 -32.63 -10.38 1.53
N ASP A 544 -31.45 -10.99 1.59
CA ASP A 544 -30.18 -10.27 1.75
C ASP A 544 -29.95 -9.32 0.58
N PHE A 545 -30.24 -9.78 -0.64
CA PHE A 545 -30.13 -8.99 -1.86
C PHE A 545 -31.06 -7.77 -1.83
N ASN A 546 -32.34 -7.96 -1.51
CA ASN A 546 -33.30 -6.85 -1.42
C ASN A 546 -32.91 -5.83 -0.35
N HIS A 547 -32.42 -6.31 0.81
CA HIS A 547 -31.93 -5.42 1.87
C HIS A 547 -30.70 -4.63 1.42
N PHE A 548 -29.75 -5.28 0.76
CA PHE A 548 -28.54 -4.66 0.21
C PHE A 548 -28.88 -3.62 -0.88
N ILE A 549 -29.72 -3.98 -1.85
CA ILE A 549 -30.16 -3.07 -2.91
C ILE A 549 -30.96 -1.90 -2.35
N GLY A 550 -31.83 -2.12 -1.36
CA GLY A 550 -32.55 -1.04 -0.68
C GLY A 550 -31.60 0.00 -0.06
N LYS A 551 -30.52 -0.45 0.61
CA LYS A 551 -29.47 0.45 1.11
C LYS A 551 -28.77 1.21 -0.02
N ILE A 552 -28.47 0.54 -1.14
CA ILE A 552 -27.84 1.18 -2.30
C ILE A 552 -28.77 2.22 -2.94
N ILE A 553 -30.06 1.92 -3.11
CA ILE A 553 -31.04 2.87 -3.63
C ILE A 553 -31.10 4.12 -2.74
N ASN A 554 -31.08 3.96 -1.42
CA ASN A 554 -31.04 5.11 -0.50
C ASN A 554 -29.73 5.90 -0.61
N LEU A 555 -28.62 5.22 -0.89
CA LEU A 555 -27.31 5.84 -1.06
C LEU A 555 -27.23 6.64 -2.37
N VAL A 556 -27.44 5.99 -3.53
CA VAL A 556 -27.18 6.55 -4.87
C VAL A 556 -28.42 7.07 -5.59
N ARG A 557 -29.62 6.89 -5.02
CA ARG A 557 -30.95 7.11 -5.62
C ARG A 557 -31.34 6.04 -6.64
N SER A 558 -32.65 5.84 -6.80
CA SER A 558 -33.22 4.76 -7.63
C SER A 558 -32.90 4.87 -9.12
N ASP A 559 -32.71 6.08 -9.65
CA ASP A 559 -32.29 6.33 -11.03
C ASP A 559 -30.87 5.83 -11.36
N ASN A 560 -30.09 5.49 -10.33
CA ASN A 560 -28.74 4.94 -10.43
C ASN A 560 -28.68 3.45 -10.09
N VAL A 561 -29.83 2.78 -9.97
CA VAL A 561 -29.91 1.35 -9.69
C VAL A 561 -30.90 0.70 -10.65
N GLU A 562 -30.42 -0.28 -11.40
CA GLU A 562 -31.26 -1.13 -12.25
C GLU A 562 -31.15 -2.57 -11.78
N VAL A 563 -32.26 -3.21 -11.41
CA VAL A 563 -32.30 -4.63 -11.02
C VAL A 563 -32.83 -5.45 -12.18
N ILE A 564 -32.18 -6.58 -12.47
CA ILE A 564 -32.45 -7.36 -13.69
C ILE A 564 -33.44 -8.48 -13.34
N THR A 565 -34.72 -8.25 -13.65
CA THR A 565 -35.84 -9.08 -13.18
C THR A 565 -36.57 -9.85 -14.28
N SER A 566 -36.39 -9.46 -15.55
CA SER A 566 -37.01 -10.13 -16.69
C SER A 566 -36.04 -10.28 -17.86
N LYS A 567 -36.33 -11.24 -18.75
CA LYS A 567 -35.52 -11.48 -19.95
C LYS A 567 -35.57 -10.32 -20.94
N ASP A 568 -36.60 -9.49 -20.89
CA ASP A 568 -36.74 -8.31 -21.74
C ASP A 568 -35.65 -7.25 -21.45
N GLN A 569 -35.00 -7.32 -20.28
CA GLN A 569 -33.86 -6.46 -19.91
C GLN A 569 -32.51 -7.01 -20.41
N ILE A 570 -32.51 -8.18 -21.07
CA ILE A 570 -31.33 -8.81 -21.66
C ILE A 570 -31.30 -8.49 -23.17
N ASP A 571 -31.20 -7.21 -23.49
CA ASP A 571 -31.04 -6.71 -24.86
C ASP A 571 -29.56 -6.46 -25.16
N ASP A 572 -29.04 -7.08 -26.23
CA ASP A 572 -27.64 -6.90 -26.66
C ASP A 572 -27.33 -5.45 -27.07
N ALA A 573 -28.36 -4.64 -27.33
CA ALA A 573 -28.30 -3.24 -27.68
C ALA A 573 -27.26 -2.95 -28.80
N SER A 574 -26.44 -1.90 -28.68
CA SER A 574 -25.46 -1.53 -29.71
C SER A 574 -24.14 -1.06 -29.11
N TYR A 575 -23.11 -0.87 -29.94
CA TYR A 575 -21.87 -0.24 -29.46
C TYR A 575 -22.11 1.20 -28.95
N MET A 576 -23.02 1.94 -29.58
CA MET A 576 -23.32 3.32 -29.22
C MET A 576 -24.06 3.42 -27.89
N ASP A 577 -24.86 2.41 -27.56
CA ASP A 577 -25.55 2.27 -26.28
C ASP A 577 -25.32 0.86 -25.72
N PRO A 578 -24.16 0.62 -25.05
CA PRO A 578 -23.73 -0.72 -24.67
C PRO A 578 -24.58 -1.27 -23.52
N PRO A 579 -24.98 -2.55 -23.54
CA PRO A 579 -25.67 -3.13 -22.40
C PRO A 579 -24.70 -3.27 -21.22
N HIS A 580 -25.19 -3.03 -20.01
CA HIS A 580 -24.42 -3.20 -18.77
C HIS A 580 -24.77 -4.47 -18.00
N THR A 581 -25.67 -5.29 -18.54
CA THR A 581 -26.25 -6.44 -17.84
C THR A 581 -25.55 -7.76 -18.16
N HIS A 582 -25.06 -7.93 -19.40
CA HIS A 582 -24.51 -9.19 -19.92
C HIS A 582 -23.56 -8.94 -21.09
N ASP A 583 -23.13 -10.02 -21.77
CA ASP A 583 -22.21 -9.96 -22.91
C ASP A 583 -22.98 -9.80 -24.24
N PRO A 584 -22.85 -8.67 -24.95
CA PRO A 584 -23.55 -8.45 -26.22
C PRO A 584 -23.02 -9.30 -27.39
N HIS A 585 -21.85 -9.92 -27.20
CA HIS A 585 -21.17 -10.78 -28.17
C HIS A 585 -21.04 -12.23 -27.67
N HIS A 586 -22.08 -12.69 -26.96
CA HIS A 586 -22.11 -13.95 -26.24
C HIS A 586 -21.68 -15.17 -27.08
N VAL A 587 -20.53 -15.74 -26.73
CA VAL A 587 -20.09 -17.04 -27.26
C VAL A 587 -20.76 -18.21 -26.51
N LEU A 588 -21.12 -18.00 -25.25
CA LEU A 588 -21.96 -18.90 -24.44
C LEU A 588 -23.43 -18.47 -24.52
N GLU A 589 -24.31 -19.07 -23.72
CA GLU A 589 -25.70 -18.59 -23.59
C GLU A 589 -25.74 -17.11 -23.20
N GLN A 590 -26.73 -16.38 -23.73
CA GLN A 590 -26.83 -14.92 -23.57
C GLN A 590 -26.93 -14.51 -22.09
N ASP A 591 -27.65 -15.30 -21.29
CA ASP A 591 -27.85 -15.11 -19.86
C ASP A 591 -26.79 -15.83 -19.00
N TYR A 592 -25.70 -16.35 -19.60
CA TYR A 592 -24.67 -17.08 -18.87
C TYR A 592 -23.90 -16.17 -17.91
N PHE A 593 -23.39 -15.03 -18.39
CA PHE A 593 -22.69 -14.01 -17.60
C PHE A 593 -23.63 -12.82 -17.35
N LEU A 594 -24.49 -12.93 -16.35
CA LEU A 594 -25.58 -11.98 -16.11
C LEU A 594 -25.41 -11.26 -14.78
N ALA A 595 -25.52 -9.94 -14.78
CA ALA A 595 -25.57 -9.13 -13.56
C ALA A 595 -26.90 -9.31 -12.82
N SER A 596 -26.89 -9.29 -11.49
CA SER A 596 -28.14 -9.19 -10.71
C SER A 596 -28.72 -7.77 -10.76
N ALA A 597 -27.83 -6.78 -10.76
CA ALA A 597 -28.15 -5.36 -10.83
C ALA A 597 -26.97 -4.55 -11.38
N VAL A 598 -27.28 -3.41 -11.99
CA VAL A 598 -26.33 -2.38 -12.40
C VAL A 598 -26.49 -1.18 -11.47
N VAL A 599 -25.39 -0.71 -10.90
CA VAL A 599 -25.35 0.43 -9.99
C VAL A 599 -24.39 1.48 -10.54
N ALA A 600 -24.80 2.74 -10.55
CA ALA A 600 -23.99 3.85 -11.00
C ALA A 600 -23.64 4.80 -9.84
N PRO A 601 -22.50 4.59 -9.15
CA PRO A 601 -22.06 5.48 -8.08
C PRO A 601 -21.94 6.92 -8.58
N ARG A 602 -22.32 7.93 -7.79
CA ARG A 602 -22.26 9.34 -8.22
C ARG A 602 -20.95 10.03 -7.83
N SER A 603 -20.20 9.41 -6.92
CA SER A 603 -18.97 9.94 -6.35
C SER A 603 -18.08 8.79 -5.85
N VAL A 604 -16.81 9.08 -5.59
CA VAL A 604 -15.88 8.12 -4.96
C VAL A 604 -16.39 7.70 -3.57
N ALA A 605 -17.02 8.60 -2.82
CA ALA A 605 -17.63 8.27 -1.53
C ALA A 605 -18.75 7.21 -1.65
N ASP A 606 -19.57 7.28 -2.71
CA ASP A 606 -20.58 6.25 -2.99
C ASP A 606 -19.91 4.90 -3.28
N VAL A 607 -18.80 4.88 -4.04
CA VAL A 607 -18.02 3.65 -4.32
C VAL A 607 -17.50 3.04 -3.02
N GLN A 608 -16.86 3.84 -2.15
CA GLN A 608 -16.38 3.36 -0.85
C GLN A 608 -17.50 2.80 0.02
N ALA A 609 -18.67 3.45 0.02
CA ALA A 609 -19.83 2.98 0.77
C ALA A 609 -20.41 1.67 0.20
N ILE A 610 -20.52 1.55 -1.12
CA ILE A 610 -20.97 0.31 -1.79
C ILE A 610 -20.00 -0.83 -1.49
N VAL A 611 -18.68 -0.60 -1.54
CA VAL A 611 -17.66 -1.60 -1.18
C VAL A 611 -17.83 -2.07 0.27
N ARG A 612 -18.10 -1.16 1.22
CA ARG A 612 -18.36 -1.54 2.61
C ARG A 612 -19.64 -2.36 2.75
N LEU A 613 -20.71 -1.97 2.08
CA LEU A 613 -21.98 -2.73 2.07
C LEU A 613 -21.79 -4.12 1.44
N ALA A 614 -20.99 -4.23 0.39
CA ALA A 614 -20.72 -5.50 -0.29
C ALA A 614 -19.99 -6.47 0.65
N ASN A 615 -19.05 -5.96 1.46
CA ASN A 615 -18.38 -6.74 2.50
C ASN A 615 -19.34 -7.27 3.58
N GLU A 616 -20.43 -6.56 3.92
CA GLU A 616 -21.38 -7.00 4.96
C GLU A 616 -22.04 -8.35 4.61
N ILE A 617 -22.24 -8.61 3.31
CA ILE A 617 -22.93 -9.80 2.81
C ILE A 617 -22.08 -10.63 1.83
N SER A 618 -20.78 -10.30 1.71
CA SER A 618 -19.87 -10.93 0.73
C SER A 618 -20.41 -10.92 -0.72
N CYS A 619 -21.03 -9.80 -1.12
CA CYS A 619 -21.60 -9.65 -2.46
C CYS A 619 -20.52 -9.25 -3.48
N PRO A 620 -20.35 -10.00 -4.59
CA PRO A 620 -19.38 -9.65 -5.61
C PRO A 620 -19.78 -8.41 -6.43
N LEU A 621 -18.80 -7.54 -6.62
CA LEU A 621 -18.85 -6.32 -7.41
C LEU A 621 -18.02 -6.49 -8.69
N TRP A 622 -18.53 -5.99 -9.81
CA TRP A 622 -17.82 -5.99 -11.09
C TRP A 622 -17.70 -4.56 -11.62
N PRO A 623 -16.55 -3.89 -11.42
CA PRO A 623 -16.38 -2.51 -11.85
C PRO A 623 -16.18 -2.41 -13.36
N ILE A 624 -16.90 -1.48 -13.98
CA ILE A 624 -16.70 -1.08 -15.37
C ILE A 624 -16.59 0.44 -15.45
N SER A 625 -15.84 0.94 -16.44
CA SER A 625 -15.92 2.36 -16.80
C SER A 625 -17.11 2.58 -17.74
N ILE A 626 -16.98 2.23 -19.03
CA ILE A 626 -18.02 2.46 -20.06
C ILE A 626 -18.75 1.17 -20.47
N GLY A 627 -18.16 -0.02 -20.24
CA GLY A 627 -18.76 -1.31 -20.63
C GLY A 627 -18.53 -1.74 -22.08
N ARG A 628 -17.77 -0.96 -22.88
CA ARG A 628 -17.46 -1.25 -24.29
C ARG A 628 -16.27 -2.22 -24.50
N ASN A 629 -16.03 -3.16 -23.58
CA ASN A 629 -14.98 -4.18 -23.76
C ASN A 629 -15.48 -5.36 -24.63
N SER A 630 -16.19 -5.03 -25.71
CA SER A 630 -16.77 -5.98 -26.66
C SER A 630 -15.68 -6.85 -27.28
N GLY A 631 -16.00 -8.12 -27.56
CA GLY A 631 -15.02 -9.14 -27.94
C GLY A 631 -14.24 -9.73 -26.76
N TYR A 632 -14.35 -9.13 -25.58
CA TYR A 632 -13.77 -9.60 -24.32
C TYR A 632 -14.82 -9.79 -23.19
N GLY A 633 -16.11 -9.67 -23.52
CA GLY A 633 -17.25 -9.89 -22.60
C GLY A 633 -18.06 -8.64 -22.28
N GLY A 634 -17.73 -7.49 -22.89
CA GLY A 634 -18.47 -6.26 -22.73
C GLY A 634 -18.46 -5.76 -21.28
N ALA A 635 -19.65 -5.59 -20.72
CA ALA A 635 -19.85 -5.19 -19.32
C ALA A 635 -20.13 -6.36 -18.37
N ALA A 636 -20.27 -7.58 -18.91
CA ALA A 636 -20.72 -8.73 -18.16
C ALA A 636 -19.78 -9.09 -17.01
N PRO A 637 -20.30 -9.49 -15.84
CA PRO A 637 -19.47 -9.98 -14.75
C PRO A 637 -19.02 -11.42 -15.00
N ARG A 638 -17.80 -11.76 -14.58
CA ARG A 638 -17.30 -13.15 -14.66
C ARG A 638 -18.13 -14.13 -13.82
N VAL A 639 -18.64 -13.67 -12.68
CA VAL A 639 -19.53 -14.41 -11.79
C VAL A 639 -20.94 -13.85 -11.93
N SER A 640 -21.87 -14.68 -12.38
CA SER A 640 -23.27 -14.27 -12.54
C SER A 640 -23.93 -13.97 -11.21
N GLY A 641 -24.86 -13.02 -11.23
CA GLY A 641 -25.45 -12.42 -10.05
C GLY A 641 -24.58 -11.37 -9.37
N SER A 642 -23.41 -11.01 -9.92
CA SER A 642 -22.64 -9.87 -9.39
C SER A 642 -23.33 -8.55 -9.65
N ILE A 643 -22.98 -7.55 -8.84
CA ILE A 643 -23.40 -6.16 -9.03
C ILE A 643 -22.40 -5.47 -9.96
N VAL A 644 -22.85 -5.04 -11.13
CA VAL A 644 -22.02 -4.26 -12.04
C VAL A 644 -21.98 -2.81 -11.56
N LEU A 645 -20.79 -2.25 -11.36
CA LEU A 645 -20.61 -0.84 -11.03
C LEU A 645 -20.28 -0.06 -12.30
N ASN A 646 -21.28 0.65 -12.84
CA ASN A 646 -21.11 1.55 -13.97
C ASN A 646 -20.55 2.90 -13.50
N MET A 647 -19.22 2.96 -13.40
CA MET A 647 -18.50 4.14 -12.90
C MET A 647 -18.66 5.33 -13.85
N GLY A 648 -18.60 5.08 -15.16
CA GLY A 648 -18.55 6.10 -16.21
C GLY A 648 -19.84 6.88 -16.42
N LYS A 649 -20.98 6.42 -15.86
CA LYS A 649 -22.25 7.16 -15.95
C LYS A 649 -22.16 8.53 -15.27
N ASN A 650 -21.57 8.58 -14.06
CA ASN A 650 -21.52 9.79 -13.24
C ASN A 650 -20.10 10.27 -12.92
N LEU A 651 -19.09 9.40 -12.97
CA LEU A 651 -17.68 9.78 -12.95
C LEU A 651 -17.26 9.93 -14.42
N ASN A 652 -17.38 11.16 -14.96
CA ASN A 652 -17.18 11.47 -16.39
C ASN A 652 -16.59 12.88 -16.67
N LYS A 653 -16.00 13.54 -15.67
CA LYS A 653 -15.33 14.84 -15.73
C LYS A 653 -13.84 14.76 -16.11
N ILE A 654 -13.41 15.67 -16.97
CA ILE A 654 -12.00 16.06 -17.07
C ILE A 654 -11.61 16.83 -15.81
N LEU A 655 -10.61 16.34 -15.09
CA LEU A 655 -10.17 16.95 -13.86
C LEU A 655 -9.04 17.96 -14.10
N ASP A 656 -8.11 17.65 -15.00
CA ASP A 656 -7.00 18.54 -15.35
C ASP A 656 -6.48 18.25 -16.77
N VAL A 657 -6.02 19.29 -17.48
CA VAL A 657 -5.18 19.13 -18.67
C VAL A 657 -4.04 20.13 -18.59
N ASN A 658 -2.82 19.60 -18.47
CA ASN A 658 -1.63 20.39 -18.30
C ASN A 658 -0.79 20.38 -19.59
N VAL A 659 -0.69 21.54 -20.23
CA VAL A 659 0.06 21.72 -21.47
C VAL A 659 1.57 21.61 -21.25
N GLU A 660 2.08 22.18 -20.15
CA GLU A 660 3.53 22.20 -19.86
C GLU A 660 4.04 20.81 -19.51
N GLY A 661 3.29 20.07 -18.69
CA GLY A 661 3.57 18.68 -18.34
C GLY A 661 3.13 17.66 -19.40
N ALA A 662 2.45 18.11 -20.46
CA ALA A 662 1.88 17.28 -21.52
C ALA A 662 1.11 16.06 -20.99
N TYR A 663 0.16 16.29 -20.08
CA TYR A 663 -0.66 15.24 -19.48
C TYR A 663 -2.11 15.70 -19.27
N CYS A 664 -3.00 14.74 -19.03
CA CYS A 664 -4.33 14.99 -18.50
C CYS A 664 -4.61 14.10 -17.28
N LEU A 665 -5.45 14.61 -16.38
CA LEU A 665 -6.16 13.82 -15.39
C LEU A 665 -7.58 13.67 -15.93
N VAL A 666 -7.79 12.61 -16.69
CA VAL A 666 -9.02 12.32 -17.44
C VAL A 666 -10.23 12.10 -16.53
N GLU A 667 -11.48 12.26 -16.97
CA GLU A 667 -12.12 12.06 -18.30
C GLU A 667 -11.78 13.12 -19.40
N PRO A 668 -12.00 12.97 -20.73
CA PRO A 668 -11.33 13.80 -21.78
C PRO A 668 -12.03 15.08 -22.29
N ALA A 669 -11.23 16.13 -22.63
CA ALA A 669 -11.66 17.49 -23.00
C ALA A 669 -11.42 17.78 -24.49
N HIS A 670 -12.25 18.66 -25.08
CA HIS A 670 -12.11 19.09 -26.47
C HIS A 670 -11.29 20.41 -26.55
N ASN A 671 -10.66 20.68 -27.71
CA ASN A 671 -9.97 21.94 -28.11
C ASN A 671 -8.48 22.18 -27.75
N LEU A 672 -7.64 21.14 -27.61
CA LEU A 672 -6.18 21.31 -27.39
C LEU A 672 -5.27 20.77 -28.51
N ARG A 673 -5.84 20.42 -29.68
CA ARG A 673 -5.13 19.69 -30.75
C ARG A 673 -3.87 20.39 -31.28
N ASP A 674 -3.86 21.72 -31.33
CA ASP A 674 -2.70 22.48 -31.78
C ASP A 674 -1.50 22.36 -30.81
N LYS A 675 -1.74 21.86 -29.59
CA LYS A 675 -0.74 21.70 -28.54
C LYS A 675 -0.47 20.23 -28.20
N LEU A 676 -1.52 19.44 -27.99
CA LEU A 676 -1.47 18.06 -27.49
C LEU A 676 -2.36 17.14 -28.31
N TRP A 677 -1.87 15.94 -28.60
CA TRP A 677 -2.56 14.84 -29.25
C TRP A 677 -2.80 13.72 -28.23
N ILE A 678 -3.96 13.08 -28.36
CA ILE A 678 -4.28 11.84 -27.62
C ILE A 678 -3.82 10.63 -28.44
N ASP A 679 -3.65 9.49 -27.78
CA ASP A 679 -3.67 8.20 -28.46
C ASP A 679 -5.09 7.60 -28.38
N VAL A 680 -5.50 6.86 -29.41
CA VAL A 680 -6.82 6.23 -29.49
C VAL A 680 -6.69 4.79 -30.01
N PRO A 681 -7.49 3.84 -29.47
CA PRO A 681 -7.70 2.54 -30.11
C PRO A 681 -8.55 2.71 -31.39
N ASP A 682 -8.86 1.60 -32.08
CA ASP A 682 -9.57 1.67 -33.37
C ASP A 682 -10.95 2.32 -33.23
N LEU A 683 -11.62 2.03 -32.12
CA LEU A 683 -12.95 2.54 -31.82
C LEU A 683 -12.89 3.59 -30.71
N GLY A 684 -13.26 4.82 -31.06
CA GLY A 684 -13.16 5.98 -30.18
C GLY A 684 -14.09 5.99 -28.97
N GLY A 685 -15.09 5.09 -28.93
CA GLY A 685 -16.07 5.04 -27.86
C GLY A 685 -15.59 4.43 -26.54
N GLY A 686 -14.40 3.81 -26.50
CA GLY A 686 -13.86 3.20 -25.29
C GLY A 686 -13.54 4.22 -24.19
N SER A 687 -13.52 3.77 -22.93
CA SER A 687 -12.95 4.57 -21.84
C SER A 687 -11.43 4.63 -21.97
N ILE A 688 -10.81 5.81 -21.82
CA ILE A 688 -9.35 5.93 -21.75
C ILE A 688 -8.83 5.11 -20.58
N LEU A 689 -9.28 5.41 -19.35
CA LEU A 689 -8.89 4.69 -18.14
C LEU A 689 -9.20 3.18 -18.25
N GLY A 690 -10.41 2.83 -18.67
CA GLY A 690 -10.83 1.43 -18.79
C GLY A 690 -10.00 0.64 -19.80
N ASN A 691 -9.66 1.24 -20.94
CA ASN A 691 -8.77 0.64 -21.93
C ASN A 691 -7.34 0.51 -21.37
N THR A 692 -6.83 1.54 -20.70
CA THR A 692 -5.49 1.56 -20.11
C THR A 692 -5.30 0.48 -19.06
N VAL A 693 -6.23 0.30 -18.10
CA VAL A 693 -6.11 -0.76 -17.08
C VAL A 693 -6.25 -2.16 -17.67
N GLU A 694 -6.86 -2.30 -18.84
CA GLU A 694 -6.88 -3.54 -19.63
C GLU A 694 -5.63 -3.69 -20.54
N ARG A 695 -4.66 -2.78 -20.42
CA ARG A 695 -3.43 -2.69 -21.22
C ARG A 695 -3.70 -2.62 -22.72
N GLY A 696 -4.77 -1.92 -23.10
CA GLY A 696 -5.14 -1.78 -24.51
C GLY A 696 -4.11 -0.98 -25.31
N VAL A 697 -4.20 -1.16 -26.63
CA VAL A 697 -3.25 -0.62 -27.61
C VAL A 697 -3.93 0.49 -28.42
N GLY A 698 -3.13 1.48 -28.78
CA GLY A 698 -3.45 2.50 -29.77
C GLY A 698 -2.32 2.66 -30.81
N TYR A 699 -2.35 3.75 -31.58
CA TYR A 699 -1.68 3.77 -32.89
C TYR A 699 -0.81 5.00 -33.18
N THR A 700 -0.58 5.86 -32.19
CA THR A 700 0.45 6.90 -32.25
C THR A 700 1.76 6.36 -31.63
N PRO A 701 2.84 7.17 -31.52
CA PRO A 701 4.00 6.82 -30.70
C PRO A 701 3.67 6.52 -29.22
N TYR A 702 2.51 6.97 -28.73
CA TYR A 702 2.02 6.77 -27.36
C TYR A 702 1.06 5.55 -27.26
N GLY A 703 1.11 4.64 -28.24
CA GLY A 703 0.14 3.55 -28.42
C GLY A 703 0.19 2.43 -27.38
N ASP A 704 1.19 2.40 -26.48
CA ASP A 704 1.14 1.57 -25.27
C ASP A 704 0.48 2.38 -24.16
N HIS A 705 -0.85 2.31 -24.05
CA HIS A 705 -1.59 3.14 -23.12
C HIS A 705 -1.18 2.90 -21.66
N TRP A 706 -0.90 1.64 -21.29
CA TRP A 706 -0.44 1.35 -19.93
C TRP A 706 0.91 1.99 -19.65
N MET A 707 1.83 2.01 -20.61
CA MET A 707 3.12 2.69 -20.40
C MET A 707 2.99 4.21 -20.23
N MET A 708 1.89 4.82 -20.72
CA MET A 708 1.67 6.28 -20.69
C MET A 708 0.92 6.78 -19.44
N HIS A 709 0.61 5.93 -18.45
CA HIS A 709 -0.04 6.40 -17.22
C HIS A 709 0.96 6.99 -16.20
N SER A 710 0.50 7.92 -15.38
CA SER A 710 1.22 8.38 -14.18
C SER A 710 0.27 8.83 -13.08
N GLY A 711 0.28 8.10 -11.96
CA GLY A 711 -0.57 8.35 -10.81
C GLY A 711 -2.01 7.85 -11.00
N MET A 712 -2.45 6.96 -10.12
CA MET A 712 -3.78 6.36 -10.10
C MET A 712 -4.44 6.59 -8.75
N GLU A 713 -5.77 6.70 -8.71
CA GLU A 713 -6.57 6.69 -7.48
C GLU A 713 -7.46 5.45 -7.47
N ILE A 714 -7.44 4.71 -6.36
CA ILE A 714 -8.06 3.39 -6.24
C ILE A 714 -8.84 3.31 -4.93
N VAL A 715 -10.07 2.78 -4.99
CA VAL A 715 -10.78 2.27 -3.83
C VAL A 715 -10.40 0.80 -3.63
N LEU A 716 -9.78 0.51 -2.49
CA LEU A 716 -9.37 -0.84 -2.11
C LEU A 716 -10.57 -1.69 -1.65
N PRO A 717 -10.46 -3.04 -1.59
CA PRO A 717 -11.56 -3.92 -1.18
C PRO A 717 -12.10 -3.67 0.23
N ASN A 718 -11.30 -3.03 1.10
CA ASN A 718 -11.73 -2.60 2.44
C ASN A 718 -12.48 -1.24 2.44
N GLY A 719 -12.60 -0.58 1.28
CA GLY A 719 -13.22 0.73 1.11
C GLY A 719 -12.31 1.92 1.42
N GLU A 720 -11.01 1.72 1.62
CA GLU A 720 -10.03 2.80 1.73
C GLU A 720 -9.67 3.38 0.37
N LEU A 721 -9.24 4.64 0.34
CA LEU A 721 -8.80 5.33 -0.86
C LEU A 721 -7.27 5.40 -0.88
N MET A 722 -6.66 5.07 -2.01
CA MET A 722 -5.21 5.09 -2.19
C MET A 722 -4.84 5.80 -3.49
N ARG A 723 -3.80 6.64 -3.47
CA ARG A 723 -3.14 7.18 -4.66
C ARG A 723 -1.77 6.54 -4.86
N THR A 724 -1.38 6.27 -6.10
CA THR A 724 -0.10 5.62 -6.44
C THR A 724 0.99 6.60 -6.86
N GLY A 725 2.24 6.11 -6.91
CA GLY A 725 3.39 6.88 -7.38
C GLY A 725 3.61 8.17 -6.58
N MET A 726 3.95 9.25 -7.28
CA MET A 726 4.04 10.59 -6.67
C MET A 726 2.69 11.14 -6.21
N GLY A 727 1.57 10.51 -6.58
CA GLY A 727 0.24 10.85 -6.05
C GLY A 727 0.04 10.52 -4.57
N ALA A 728 0.87 9.65 -4.01
CA ALA A 728 0.88 9.36 -2.57
C ALA A 728 1.51 10.49 -1.74
N LEU A 729 2.38 11.31 -2.36
CA LEU A 729 2.91 12.52 -1.73
C LEU A 729 1.79 13.58 -1.74
N PRO A 730 1.34 14.09 -0.58
CA PRO A 730 0.26 15.07 -0.55
C PRO A 730 0.68 16.40 -1.19
N ASP A 731 -0.28 17.13 -1.75
CA ASP A 731 -0.05 18.51 -2.14
C ASP A 731 0.09 19.40 -0.88
N PRO A 732 1.07 20.32 -0.80
CA PRO A 732 1.24 21.18 0.37
C PRO A 732 0.01 22.05 0.71
N SER A 733 -0.86 22.34 -0.25
CA SER A 733 -2.10 23.08 0.01
C SER A 733 -3.12 22.25 0.82
N CYS A 734 -3.05 20.92 0.78
CA CYS A 734 -3.88 20.03 1.60
C CYS A 734 -3.61 20.23 3.10
N LEU A 735 -2.40 20.65 3.48
CA LEU A 735 -2.06 21.00 4.86
C LEU A 735 -2.73 22.31 5.33
N LYS A 736 -3.25 23.11 4.39
CA LYS A 736 -3.91 24.41 4.64
C LYS A 736 -5.43 24.35 4.44
N SER A 737 -5.94 23.44 3.61
CA SER A 737 -7.38 23.28 3.33
C SER A 737 -8.05 22.33 4.32
N THR A 738 -8.74 22.86 5.35
CA THR A 738 -9.33 22.04 6.43
C THR A 738 -10.71 21.42 6.11
N GLY A 739 -11.10 21.28 4.84
CA GLY A 739 -12.47 20.84 4.49
C GLY A 739 -12.67 19.98 3.24
N LEU A 740 -11.66 19.76 2.40
CA LEU A 740 -11.81 18.91 1.21
C LEU A 740 -11.70 17.43 1.58
N LYS A 741 -12.64 16.63 1.05
CA LYS A 741 -12.58 15.17 1.19
C LYS A 741 -11.39 14.61 0.39
N PRO A 742 -10.78 13.48 0.79
CA PRO A 742 -9.60 12.94 0.13
C PRO A 742 -9.72 12.80 -1.39
N GLU A 743 -10.88 12.36 -1.88
CA GLU A 743 -11.19 12.19 -3.31
C GLU A 743 -11.23 13.51 -4.11
N ASP A 744 -11.42 14.64 -3.42
CA ASP A 744 -11.51 15.99 -3.99
C ASP A 744 -10.23 16.80 -3.76
N GLN A 745 -9.25 16.25 -3.02
CA GLN A 745 -7.99 16.93 -2.77
C GLN A 745 -7.13 17.02 -4.04
N PRO A 746 -6.43 18.13 -4.26
CA PRO A 746 -5.52 18.26 -5.39
C PRO A 746 -4.40 17.22 -5.31
N TRP A 747 -3.86 16.88 -6.48
CA TRP A 747 -2.68 16.03 -6.58
C TRP A 747 -1.43 16.87 -6.40
N ASN A 748 -0.36 16.27 -5.87
CA ASN A 748 0.93 16.91 -5.86
C ASN A 748 1.39 17.20 -7.30
N LYS A 749 2.04 18.34 -7.52
CA LYS A 749 2.55 18.80 -8.82
C LYS A 749 3.40 17.80 -9.61
N THR A 750 3.93 16.75 -8.97
CA THR A 750 4.75 15.71 -9.63
C THR A 750 4.00 14.39 -9.88
N ALA A 751 2.75 14.26 -9.43
CA ALA A 751 1.98 13.01 -9.49
C ALA A 751 1.81 12.46 -10.92
N GLN A 752 1.49 13.34 -11.86
CA GLN A 752 1.32 13.00 -13.27
C GLN A 752 2.62 13.10 -14.09
N LEU A 753 3.75 13.50 -13.46
CA LEU A 753 5.04 13.66 -14.15
C LEU A 753 6.00 12.50 -13.91
N PHE A 754 5.83 11.77 -12.80
CA PHE A 754 6.69 10.65 -12.44
C PHE A 754 5.90 9.53 -11.75
N ASN A 755 5.71 8.44 -12.48
CA ASN A 755 4.84 7.32 -12.09
C ASN A 755 5.40 6.48 -10.94
N TYR A 756 6.71 6.36 -10.77
CA TYR A 756 7.28 5.42 -9.79
C TYR A 756 7.10 5.86 -8.32
N GLY A 757 7.17 7.17 -8.04
CA GLY A 757 7.14 7.65 -6.65
C GLY A 757 8.31 7.13 -5.81
N PHE A 758 8.02 6.50 -4.68
CA PHE A 758 9.00 5.92 -3.76
C PHE A 758 8.52 4.58 -3.19
N GLY A 759 9.42 3.61 -3.05
CA GLY A 759 9.10 2.25 -2.58
C GLY A 759 8.67 1.30 -3.71
N PRO A 760 7.90 0.23 -3.40
CA PRO A 760 7.39 -0.69 -4.42
C PRO A 760 6.46 0.02 -5.41
N TYR A 761 6.72 -0.17 -6.70
CA TYR A 761 5.84 0.33 -7.77
C TYR A 761 4.67 -0.65 -7.96
N VAL A 762 3.49 -0.25 -7.47
CA VAL A 762 2.32 -1.15 -7.33
C VAL A 762 1.29 -0.99 -8.43
N ASP A 763 1.40 0.00 -9.31
CA ASP A 763 0.37 0.34 -10.30
C ASP A 763 0.03 -0.89 -11.16
N GLY A 764 1.04 -1.70 -11.53
CA GLY A 764 0.86 -2.94 -12.29
C GLY A 764 -0.12 -3.92 -11.66
N LEU A 765 -0.27 -3.91 -10.33
CA LEU A 765 -1.23 -4.75 -9.60
C LEU A 765 -2.68 -4.38 -9.91
N PHE A 766 -2.98 -3.20 -10.45
CA PHE A 766 -4.35 -2.75 -10.77
C PHE A 766 -4.69 -2.84 -12.26
N SER A 767 -3.81 -3.43 -13.07
CA SER A 767 -4.06 -3.69 -14.49
C SER A 767 -4.46 -5.15 -14.71
N GLN A 768 -5.54 -5.38 -15.48
CA GLN A 768 -6.12 -6.70 -15.74
C GLN A 768 -6.27 -7.57 -14.48
N SER A 769 -6.68 -6.96 -13.36
CA SER A 769 -6.75 -7.62 -12.06
C SER A 769 -8.05 -7.26 -11.34
N ASN A 770 -8.19 -7.79 -10.13
CA ASN A 770 -9.33 -7.55 -9.25
C ASN A 770 -8.90 -7.04 -7.86
N LEU A 771 -7.79 -6.30 -7.79
CA LEU A 771 -7.22 -5.84 -6.51
C LEU A 771 -7.78 -4.49 -6.01
N GLY A 772 -8.60 -3.81 -6.81
CA GLY A 772 -9.26 -2.56 -6.41
C GLY A 772 -10.13 -1.98 -7.53
N ILE A 773 -10.81 -0.87 -7.24
CA ILE A 773 -11.64 -0.12 -8.18
C ILE A 773 -10.95 1.21 -8.48
N VAL A 774 -10.46 1.39 -9.71
CA VAL A 774 -9.79 2.63 -10.11
C VAL A 774 -10.81 3.75 -10.34
N THR A 775 -10.59 4.90 -9.72
CA THR A 775 -11.49 6.08 -9.79
C THR A 775 -10.91 7.24 -10.58
N LYS A 776 -9.58 7.38 -10.65
CA LYS A 776 -8.87 8.41 -11.43
C LYS A 776 -7.55 7.87 -11.95
N MET A 777 -7.07 8.40 -13.07
CA MET A 777 -5.78 8.05 -13.66
C MET A 777 -5.20 9.22 -14.45
N GLY A 778 -3.92 9.52 -14.23
CA GLY A 778 -3.18 10.44 -15.08
C GLY A 778 -2.68 9.77 -16.35
N MET A 779 -2.77 10.47 -17.48
CA MET A 779 -2.34 9.99 -18.79
C MET A 779 -1.46 11.03 -19.47
N TRP A 780 -0.29 10.62 -19.97
CA TRP A 780 0.53 11.47 -20.82
C TRP A 780 -0.10 11.65 -22.20
N LEU A 781 0.08 12.86 -22.74
CA LEU A 781 -0.41 13.29 -24.03
C LEU A 781 0.78 13.67 -24.91
N MET A 782 0.77 13.25 -26.16
CA MET A 782 1.86 13.55 -27.06
C MET A 782 1.79 15.03 -27.46
N PRO A 783 2.86 15.84 -27.33
CA PRO A 783 2.90 17.17 -27.92
C PRO A 783 2.68 17.12 -29.43
N ASN A 784 2.08 18.15 -30.00
CA ASN A 784 1.88 18.22 -31.44
C ASN A 784 3.25 18.08 -32.16
N PRO A 785 3.43 17.07 -33.03
CA PRO A 785 4.72 16.76 -33.64
C PRO A 785 5.16 17.76 -34.70
N SER A 786 4.36 18.79 -35.01
CA SER A 786 4.64 19.82 -36.02
C SER A 786 4.79 19.29 -37.45
N GLY A 787 4.25 18.10 -37.71
CA GLY A 787 4.15 17.49 -39.03
C GLY A 787 3.74 16.02 -38.94
N TYR A 788 2.93 15.57 -39.90
CA TYR A 788 2.32 14.25 -39.90
C TYR A 788 2.02 13.77 -41.33
N GLN A 789 2.21 12.49 -41.60
CA GLN A 789 1.78 11.79 -42.83
C GLN A 789 1.57 10.32 -42.53
N SER A 790 0.35 9.81 -42.71
CA SER A 790 0.11 8.37 -42.76
C SER A 790 0.44 7.80 -44.13
N TYR A 791 0.68 6.49 -44.21
CA TYR A 791 0.95 5.79 -45.45
C TYR A 791 0.45 4.33 -45.38
N LEU A 792 0.26 3.75 -46.55
CA LEU A 792 -0.03 2.34 -46.77
C LEU A 792 1.05 1.73 -47.66
N VAL A 793 1.51 0.53 -47.29
CA VAL A 793 2.25 -0.37 -48.17
C VAL A 793 1.40 -1.62 -48.42
N THR A 794 1.01 -1.86 -49.66
CA THR A 794 0.30 -3.09 -50.03
C THR A 794 1.31 -4.21 -50.31
N LEU A 795 1.04 -5.40 -49.80
CA LEU A 795 1.89 -6.59 -49.95
C LEU A 795 1.11 -7.63 -50.78
N PRO A 796 1.54 -7.92 -52.01
CA PRO A 796 0.67 -8.58 -52.99
C PRO A 796 0.34 -10.03 -52.64
N LYS A 797 1.25 -10.77 -52.00
CA LYS A 797 1.09 -12.21 -51.75
C LYS A 797 0.95 -12.54 -50.27
N GLU A 798 0.39 -13.71 -50.00
CA GLU A 798 0.22 -14.21 -48.63
C GLU A 798 1.58 -14.45 -47.94
N GLU A 799 2.54 -15.02 -48.67
CA GLU A 799 3.89 -15.31 -48.17
C GLU A 799 4.74 -14.06 -47.87
N ASP A 800 4.36 -12.90 -48.40
CA ASP A 800 5.10 -11.64 -48.22
C ASP A 800 5.08 -11.17 -46.75
N LEU A 801 4.15 -11.68 -45.93
CA LEU A 801 4.14 -11.42 -44.48
C LEU A 801 5.49 -11.76 -43.84
N ARG A 802 6.14 -12.85 -44.25
CA ARG A 802 7.44 -13.27 -43.72
C ARG A 802 8.49 -12.18 -43.92
N GLN A 803 8.70 -11.77 -45.17
CA GLN A 803 9.72 -10.77 -45.52
C GLN A 803 9.36 -9.39 -44.95
N ALA A 804 8.08 -9.01 -44.97
CA ALA A 804 7.62 -7.74 -44.41
C ALA A 804 7.94 -7.61 -42.92
N VAL A 805 7.65 -8.64 -42.11
CA VAL A 805 7.97 -8.62 -40.67
C VAL A 805 9.48 -8.53 -40.42
N ASP A 806 10.29 -9.24 -41.21
CA ASP A 806 11.75 -9.18 -41.08
C ASP A 806 12.34 -7.81 -41.49
N ILE A 807 11.72 -7.11 -42.44
CA ILE A 807 12.02 -5.71 -42.78
C ILE A 807 11.59 -4.76 -41.66
N ILE A 808 10.40 -4.98 -41.08
CA ILE A 808 9.84 -4.16 -40.02
C ILE A 808 10.72 -4.20 -38.77
N ARG A 809 11.27 -5.36 -38.39
CA ARG A 809 12.08 -5.52 -37.16
C ARG A 809 13.18 -4.45 -37.00
N PRO A 810 14.15 -4.30 -37.91
CA PRO A 810 15.19 -3.28 -37.78
C PRO A 810 14.64 -1.86 -37.91
N LEU A 811 13.61 -1.62 -38.72
CA LEU A 811 13.00 -0.30 -38.86
C LEU A 811 12.28 0.14 -37.58
N ARG A 812 11.63 -0.79 -36.87
CA ARG A 812 10.95 -0.54 -35.61
C ARG A 812 11.95 -0.30 -34.48
N LEU A 813 12.97 -1.17 -34.34
CA LEU A 813 14.02 -1.00 -33.33
C LEU A 813 14.88 0.25 -33.57
N GLY A 814 15.10 0.61 -34.83
CA GLY A 814 15.80 1.83 -35.23
C GLY A 814 14.93 3.09 -35.19
N MET A 815 13.67 2.98 -34.76
CA MET A 815 12.70 4.08 -34.66
C MET A 815 12.39 4.78 -35.99
N ALA A 816 12.71 4.16 -37.13
CA ALA A 816 12.22 4.61 -38.42
C ALA A 816 10.69 4.47 -38.51
N LEU A 817 10.16 3.38 -37.92
CA LEU A 817 8.74 3.24 -37.61
C LEU A 817 8.47 3.81 -36.21
N GLN A 818 7.93 5.04 -36.18
CA GLN A 818 7.80 5.82 -34.95
C GLN A 818 6.59 5.41 -34.10
N ASN A 819 5.43 5.21 -34.73
CA ASN A 819 4.20 4.78 -34.05
C ASN A 819 4.13 3.25 -33.85
N VAL A 820 2.95 2.76 -33.48
CA VAL A 820 2.58 1.35 -33.52
C VAL A 820 1.92 1.06 -34.88
N PRO A 821 2.68 0.67 -35.93
CA PRO A 821 2.10 0.34 -37.22
C PRO A 821 1.37 -1.01 -37.15
N THR A 822 0.56 -1.28 -38.17
CA THR A 822 -0.26 -2.51 -38.22
C THR A 822 -0.13 -3.22 -39.56
N ILE A 823 -0.09 -4.55 -39.54
CA ILE A 823 -0.17 -5.40 -40.73
C ILE A 823 -1.55 -6.06 -40.72
N ARG A 824 -2.44 -5.64 -41.63
CA ARG A 824 -3.84 -6.06 -41.67
C ARG A 824 -4.07 -7.07 -42.80
N HIS A 825 -4.80 -8.13 -42.50
CA HIS A 825 -5.21 -9.10 -43.53
C HIS A 825 -6.27 -8.48 -44.45
N VAL A 826 -6.26 -8.82 -45.74
CA VAL A 826 -7.19 -8.27 -46.75
C VAL A 826 -8.66 -8.32 -46.32
N LEU A 827 -9.10 -9.40 -45.65
CA LEU A 827 -10.50 -9.53 -45.23
C LEU A 827 -10.88 -8.56 -44.12
N LEU A 828 -9.94 -8.12 -43.28
CA LEU A 828 -10.25 -7.14 -42.26
C LEU A 828 -10.60 -5.79 -42.90
N ASP A 829 -9.85 -5.38 -43.93
CA ASP A 829 -10.13 -4.15 -44.67
C ASP A 829 -11.37 -4.29 -45.55
N ALA A 830 -11.54 -5.44 -46.22
CA ALA A 830 -12.75 -5.74 -46.99
C ALA A 830 -14.01 -5.69 -46.12
N ALA A 831 -13.96 -6.24 -44.92
CA ALA A 831 -15.08 -6.26 -43.98
C ALA A 831 -15.46 -4.84 -43.49
N VAL A 832 -14.52 -3.91 -43.38
CA VAL A 832 -14.84 -2.48 -43.14
C VAL A 832 -15.54 -1.85 -44.35
N MET A 833 -15.19 -2.30 -45.57
CA MET A 833 -15.73 -1.79 -46.82
C MET A 833 -17.05 -2.46 -47.26
N GLY A 834 -17.45 -3.57 -46.63
CA GLY A 834 -18.74 -4.22 -46.79
C GLY A 834 -18.83 -5.62 -46.18
N SER A 835 -20.05 -6.09 -46.00
CA SER A 835 -20.38 -7.44 -45.53
C SER A 835 -20.00 -8.52 -46.55
N LYS A 836 -19.93 -9.79 -46.12
CA LYS A 836 -19.49 -10.92 -46.95
C LYS A 836 -20.33 -11.08 -48.23
N ASP A 837 -21.64 -10.88 -48.13
CA ASP A 837 -22.62 -10.98 -49.23
C ASP A 837 -22.38 -9.98 -50.37
N LYS A 838 -21.68 -8.87 -50.10
CA LYS A 838 -21.21 -7.93 -51.13
C LYS A 838 -20.17 -8.54 -52.06
N TYR A 839 -19.42 -9.54 -51.57
CA TYR A 839 -18.31 -10.17 -52.29
C TYR A 839 -18.65 -11.58 -52.79
N THR A 840 -19.45 -12.34 -52.04
CA THR A 840 -19.87 -13.70 -52.40
C THR A 840 -21.17 -14.10 -51.70
N ASP A 841 -21.95 -14.98 -52.32
CA ASP A 841 -23.11 -15.64 -51.71
C ASP A 841 -22.74 -16.89 -50.89
N LYS A 842 -21.46 -17.29 -50.87
CA LYS A 842 -21.00 -18.47 -50.14
C LYS A 842 -21.11 -18.30 -48.63
N THR A 843 -21.59 -19.35 -47.97
CA THR A 843 -21.63 -19.47 -46.51
C THR A 843 -20.36 -20.11 -45.93
N THR A 844 -19.51 -20.71 -46.77
CA THR A 844 -18.22 -21.30 -46.38
C THR A 844 -17.08 -20.28 -46.40
N PRO A 845 -15.92 -20.57 -45.79
CA PRO A 845 -14.75 -19.70 -45.91
C PRO A 845 -14.33 -19.45 -47.36
N LEU A 846 -13.79 -18.25 -47.61
CA LEU A 846 -13.28 -17.84 -48.92
C LEU A 846 -11.96 -18.57 -49.25
N SER A 847 -11.83 -19.00 -50.51
CA SER A 847 -10.58 -19.58 -51.03
C SER A 847 -9.53 -18.51 -51.32
N ASP A 848 -8.25 -18.87 -51.34
CA ASP A 848 -7.17 -17.91 -51.62
C ASP A 848 -7.36 -17.17 -52.95
N LYS A 849 -7.91 -17.83 -53.99
CA LYS A 849 -8.26 -17.20 -55.27
C LYS A 849 -9.30 -16.09 -55.14
N GLU A 850 -10.30 -16.28 -54.27
CA GLU A 850 -11.33 -15.27 -54.01
C GLU A 850 -10.75 -14.11 -53.20
N LEU A 851 -9.84 -14.41 -52.27
CA LEU A 851 -9.13 -13.38 -51.50
C LEU A 851 -8.22 -12.52 -52.39
N ASP A 852 -7.51 -13.14 -53.35
CA ASP A 852 -6.74 -12.41 -54.37
C ASP A 852 -7.64 -11.54 -55.25
N ALA A 853 -8.84 -12.03 -55.61
CA ALA A 853 -9.81 -11.27 -56.39
C ALA A 853 -10.36 -10.06 -55.62
N ILE A 854 -10.64 -10.21 -54.32
CA ILE A 854 -11.04 -9.12 -53.43
C ILE A 854 -9.90 -8.09 -53.29
N ALA A 855 -8.66 -8.56 -53.05
CA ALA A 855 -7.48 -7.69 -52.98
C ALA A 855 -7.36 -6.82 -54.24
N LYS A 856 -7.48 -7.44 -55.42
CA LYS A 856 -7.46 -6.74 -56.71
C LYS A 856 -8.64 -5.77 -56.88
N GLN A 857 -9.86 -6.16 -56.50
CA GLN A 857 -11.04 -5.31 -56.59
C GLN A 857 -10.90 -4.04 -55.73
N LEU A 858 -10.25 -4.14 -54.58
CA LEU A 858 -10.09 -3.05 -53.62
C LEU A 858 -8.77 -2.27 -53.81
N ASN A 859 -7.93 -2.66 -54.79
CA ASN A 859 -6.56 -2.16 -54.96
C ASN A 859 -5.72 -2.28 -53.67
N LEU A 860 -5.84 -3.41 -52.99
CA LEU A 860 -5.11 -3.77 -51.78
C LEU A 860 -4.19 -4.96 -52.04
N GLY A 861 -3.28 -5.21 -51.10
CA GLY A 861 -2.50 -6.45 -51.05
C GLY A 861 -3.27 -7.58 -50.36
N ARG A 862 -2.68 -8.78 -50.33
CA ARG A 862 -3.11 -9.85 -49.42
C ARG A 862 -2.86 -9.47 -47.96
N TRP A 863 -1.80 -8.70 -47.73
CA TRP A 863 -1.52 -8.00 -46.48
C TRP A 863 -1.34 -6.50 -46.75
N ASN A 864 -1.74 -5.67 -45.79
CA ASN A 864 -1.70 -4.21 -45.90
C ASN A 864 -1.00 -3.62 -44.66
N PHE A 865 0.14 -2.97 -44.87
CA PHE A 865 0.92 -2.35 -43.79
C PHE A 865 0.56 -0.87 -43.69
N TYR A 866 -0.03 -0.48 -42.56
CA TYR A 866 -0.39 0.90 -42.25
C TYR A 866 0.58 1.46 -41.20
N GLY A 867 1.14 2.63 -41.47
CA GLY A 867 2.02 3.35 -40.56
C GLY A 867 1.93 4.85 -40.75
N ALA A 868 2.65 5.60 -39.92
CA ALA A 868 2.70 7.05 -40.02
C ALA A 868 4.07 7.63 -39.64
N LEU A 869 4.33 8.83 -40.14
CA LEU A 869 5.53 9.62 -39.91
C LEU A 869 5.16 10.92 -39.18
N TYR A 870 5.94 11.26 -38.16
CA TYR A 870 5.72 12.37 -37.24
C TYR A 870 6.98 13.24 -37.18
N GLY A 871 6.79 14.55 -37.26
CA GLY A 871 7.87 15.52 -37.18
C GLY A 871 7.94 16.46 -38.38
N PRO A 872 8.91 17.39 -38.37
CA PRO A 872 9.16 18.30 -39.47
C PRO A 872 9.42 17.55 -40.79
N LYS A 873 9.05 18.17 -41.90
CA LYS A 873 9.17 17.59 -43.25
C LYS A 873 10.55 16.95 -43.54
N PRO A 874 11.71 17.57 -43.22
CA PRO A 874 13.01 16.96 -43.51
C PRO A 874 13.23 15.60 -42.83
N ILE A 875 12.73 15.43 -41.60
CA ILE A 875 12.81 14.14 -40.89
C ILE A 875 11.88 13.13 -41.54
N ARG A 876 10.63 13.53 -41.83
CA ARG A 876 9.66 12.64 -42.47
C ARG A 876 10.15 12.17 -43.85
N ASP A 877 10.75 13.05 -44.64
CA ASP A 877 11.27 12.71 -45.97
C ASP A 877 12.38 11.64 -45.87
N VAL A 878 13.35 11.80 -44.95
CA VAL A 878 14.43 10.82 -44.75
C VAL A 878 13.89 9.47 -44.26
N LEU A 879 12.97 9.48 -43.30
CA LEU A 879 12.35 8.25 -42.79
C LEU A 879 11.51 7.55 -43.87
N TRP A 880 10.76 8.33 -44.67
CA TRP A 880 9.98 7.80 -45.77
C TRP A 880 10.84 7.11 -46.81
N GLU A 881 11.92 7.74 -47.28
CA GLU A 881 12.84 7.14 -48.25
C GLU A 881 13.46 5.84 -47.70
N THR A 882 13.78 5.81 -46.40
CA THR A 882 14.31 4.61 -45.74
C THR A 882 13.29 3.47 -45.73
N ILE A 883 12.04 3.75 -45.33
CA ILE A 883 10.95 2.76 -45.29
C ILE A 883 10.63 2.27 -46.70
N LYS A 884 10.44 3.20 -47.64
CA LYS A 884 10.10 2.89 -49.03
C LYS A 884 11.18 2.04 -49.69
N ALA A 885 12.46 2.38 -49.51
CA ALA A 885 13.57 1.59 -50.04
C ALA A 885 13.59 0.17 -49.45
N ALA A 886 13.37 0.03 -48.15
CA ALA A 886 13.36 -1.29 -47.49
C ALA A 886 12.22 -2.19 -47.99
N PHE A 887 10.99 -1.66 -48.04
CA PHE A 887 9.82 -2.41 -48.52
C PHE A 887 9.83 -2.65 -50.03
N SER A 888 10.55 -1.84 -50.82
CA SER A 888 10.71 -2.07 -52.27
C SER A 888 11.48 -3.36 -52.60
N THR A 889 12.09 -4.01 -51.60
CA THR A 889 12.67 -5.34 -51.75
C THR A 889 11.64 -6.46 -51.86
N ILE A 890 10.36 -6.19 -51.56
CA ILE A 890 9.23 -7.10 -51.76
C ILE A 890 8.68 -6.91 -53.19
N PRO A 891 8.72 -7.94 -54.06
CA PRO A 891 8.25 -7.81 -55.44
C PRO A 891 6.78 -7.45 -55.52
N GLY A 892 6.47 -6.31 -56.15
CA GLY A 892 5.09 -5.84 -56.36
C GLY A 892 4.48 -5.07 -55.19
N ALA A 893 5.25 -4.74 -54.15
CA ALA A 893 4.79 -3.83 -53.11
C ALA A 893 4.48 -2.44 -53.70
N GLN A 894 3.34 -1.85 -53.32
CA GLN A 894 2.93 -0.51 -53.74
C GLN A 894 2.72 0.41 -52.55
N PHE A 895 2.89 1.71 -52.76
CA PHE A 895 2.94 2.72 -51.71
C PHE A 895 1.88 3.78 -51.99
N TYR A 896 1.08 4.10 -50.98
CA TYR A 896 0.00 5.09 -51.09
C TYR A 896 0.02 6.03 -49.90
N PHE A 897 -0.22 7.29 -50.17
CA PHE A 897 -0.69 8.25 -49.18
C PHE A 897 -2.23 8.31 -49.19
N PRO A 898 -2.88 8.86 -48.14
CA PRO A 898 -4.34 8.97 -48.09
C PRO A 898 -4.93 9.60 -49.35
N GLU A 899 -4.26 10.63 -49.89
CA GLU A 899 -4.66 11.37 -51.09
C GLU A 899 -4.74 10.49 -52.34
N ASP A 900 -3.92 9.44 -52.42
CA ASP A 900 -3.85 8.50 -53.54
C ASP A 900 -4.96 7.43 -53.50
N THR A 901 -5.74 7.39 -52.40
CA THR A 901 -6.74 6.34 -52.16
C THR A 901 -8.19 6.88 -52.22
N PRO A 902 -9.18 6.03 -52.52
CA PRO A 902 -10.59 6.39 -52.49
C PRO A 902 -11.02 7.00 -51.14
N GLU A 903 -12.04 7.85 -51.13
CA GLU A 903 -12.50 8.55 -49.91
C GLU A 903 -12.94 7.60 -48.78
N ASN A 904 -13.47 6.43 -49.14
CA ASN A 904 -13.92 5.40 -48.21
C ASN A 904 -12.82 4.39 -47.82
N SER A 905 -11.56 4.64 -48.19
CA SER A 905 -10.46 3.71 -47.91
C SER A 905 -10.19 3.58 -46.41
N VAL A 906 -9.74 2.40 -45.99
CA VAL A 906 -9.27 2.17 -44.61
C VAL A 906 -8.08 3.08 -44.29
N LEU A 907 -7.24 3.43 -45.27
CA LEU A 907 -6.13 4.36 -45.05
C LEU A 907 -6.62 5.73 -44.57
N ARG A 908 -7.70 6.27 -45.14
CA ARG A 908 -8.26 7.57 -44.70
C ARG A 908 -8.95 7.49 -43.33
N ILE A 909 -9.45 6.32 -42.94
CA ILE A 909 -9.93 6.08 -41.57
C ILE A 909 -8.74 6.06 -40.61
N ARG A 910 -7.72 5.25 -40.91
CA ARG A 910 -6.54 5.10 -40.04
C ARG A 910 -5.64 6.33 -40.03
N ASP A 911 -5.69 7.17 -41.07
CA ASP A 911 -5.07 8.49 -41.09
C ASP A 911 -5.58 9.35 -39.92
N LYS A 912 -6.86 9.22 -39.55
CA LYS A 912 -7.43 9.88 -38.38
C LYS A 912 -6.96 9.21 -37.09
N THR A 913 -7.04 7.88 -37.02
CA THR A 913 -6.66 7.09 -35.84
C THR A 913 -5.21 7.31 -35.43
N MET A 914 -4.26 7.27 -36.38
CA MET A 914 -2.82 7.44 -36.12
C MET A 914 -2.41 8.88 -35.74
N GLN A 915 -3.34 9.84 -35.73
CA GLN A 915 -3.13 11.18 -35.19
C GLN A 915 -4.08 11.50 -34.02
N GLY A 916 -4.62 10.48 -33.36
CA GLY A 916 -5.43 10.65 -32.16
C GLY A 916 -6.86 11.12 -32.43
N ILE A 917 -7.38 11.01 -33.65
CA ILE A 917 -8.79 11.28 -33.92
C ILE A 917 -9.59 9.98 -33.74
N PRO A 918 -10.52 9.93 -32.78
CA PRO A 918 -11.41 8.78 -32.62
C PRO A 918 -12.34 8.62 -33.83
N THR A 919 -12.56 7.37 -34.26
CA THR A 919 -13.54 7.00 -35.29
C THR A 919 -14.42 5.84 -34.82
N TYR A 920 -15.45 5.52 -35.59
CA TYR A 920 -16.33 4.37 -35.38
C TYR A 920 -16.47 3.50 -36.64
N ASP A 921 -15.82 3.88 -37.74
CA ASP A 921 -15.96 3.23 -39.04
C ASP A 921 -15.58 1.75 -39.00
N GLU A 922 -14.59 1.39 -38.18
CA GLU A 922 -14.16 0.01 -38.04
C GLU A 922 -15.14 -0.88 -37.27
N LEU A 923 -16.28 -0.39 -36.77
CA LEU A 923 -17.35 -1.31 -36.31
C LEU A 923 -17.90 -2.17 -37.45
N LYS A 924 -17.82 -1.69 -38.69
CA LYS A 924 -18.41 -2.33 -39.87
C LYS A 924 -17.88 -3.74 -40.14
N TRP A 925 -16.64 -4.07 -39.72
CA TRP A 925 -16.13 -5.43 -39.96
C TRP A 925 -16.85 -6.51 -39.12
N ILE A 926 -17.52 -6.12 -38.03
CA ILE A 926 -18.35 -7.04 -37.23
C ILE A 926 -19.51 -7.54 -38.09
N ASP A 927 -20.05 -6.69 -38.97
CA ASP A 927 -21.14 -7.01 -39.88
C ASP A 927 -20.71 -7.85 -41.10
N TRP A 928 -19.49 -8.44 -41.07
CA TRP A 928 -19.07 -9.42 -42.06
C TRP A 928 -20.08 -10.57 -42.21
N LEU A 929 -20.69 -10.98 -41.09
CA LEU A 929 -21.78 -11.94 -41.03
C LEU A 929 -23.06 -11.30 -40.48
N PRO A 930 -24.25 -11.79 -40.87
CA PRO A 930 -25.52 -11.38 -40.26
C PRO A 930 -25.55 -11.63 -38.74
N ASN A 931 -26.11 -10.69 -37.97
CA ASN A 931 -26.04 -10.68 -36.51
C ASN A 931 -24.61 -10.93 -36.02
N GLY A 932 -23.66 -10.24 -36.65
CA GLY A 932 -22.24 -10.41 -36.39
C GLY A 932 -21.92 -10.16 -34.93
N ALA A 933 -21.16 -11.09 -34.37
CA ALA A 933 -20.48 -10.94 -33.12
C ALA A 933 -19.02 -11.27 -33.29
N HIS A 934 -18.18 -10.66 -32.46
CA HIS A 934 -16.75 -10.86 -32.53
C HIS A 934 -16.21 -11.36 -31.20
N LEU A 935 -15.18 -12.18 -31.31
CA LEU A 935 -14.38 -12.70 -30.21
C LEU A 935 -12.91 -12.56 -30.60
N PHE A 936 -12.09 -12.01 -29.71
CA PHE A 936 -10.67 -11.82 -30.01
C PHE A 936 -9.83 -12.95 -29.41
N PHE A 937 -9.01 -13.56 -30.26
CA PHE A 937 -7.88 -14.40 -29.86
C PHE A 937 -6.59 -13.60 -30.09
N SER A 938 -5.81 -13.38 -29.04
CA SER A 938 -4.80 -12.31 -29.01
C SER A 938 -3.40 -12.77 -28.54
N PRO A 939 -2.76 -13.76 -29.18
CA PRO A 939 -1.41 -14.20 -28.83
C PRO A 939 -0.35 -13.15 -29.15
N ILE A 940 0.76 -13.20 -28.41
CA ILE A 940 1.94 -12.40 -28.69
C ILE A 940 2.89 -13.18 -29.61
N ALA A 941 3.36 -12.52 -30.67
CA ALA A 941 4.37 -13.03 -31.59
C ALA A 941 5.67 -12.22 -31.48
N LYS A 942 6.79 -12.82 -31.89
CA LYS A 942 8.04 -12.09 -32.12
C LYS A 942 7.91 -11.23 -33.37
N VAL A 943 8.66 -10.13 -33.43
CA VAL A 943 8.88 -9.39 -34.69
C VAL A 943 9.89 -10.18 -35.56
N ALA A 944 9.49 -11.35 -36.04
CA ALA A 944 10.27 -12.22 -36.90
C ALA A 944 9.36 -12.93 -37.91
N GLY A 945 9.75 -12.92 -39.19
CA GLY A 945 8.91 -13.43 -40.27
C GLY A 945 8.43 -14.86 -40.07
N GLU A 946 9.32 -15.75 -39.64
CA GLU A 946 8.99 -17.16 -39.40
C GLU A 946 7.99 -17.36 -38.26
N ASP A 947 8.14 -16.61 -37.17
CA ASP A 947 7.25 -16.72 -36.01
C ASP A 947 5.84 -16.24 -36.37
N ALA A 948 5.76 -15.11 -37.08
CA ALA A 948 4.50 -14.54 -37.56
C ALA A 948 3.78 -15.47 -38.56
N MET A 949 4.51 -16.01 -39.55
CA MET A 949 3.94 -16.95 -40.52
C MET A 949 3.46 -18.24 -39.86
N HIS A 950 4.22 -18.78 -38.89
CA HIS A 950 3.85 -20.00 -38.21
C HIS A 950 2.57 -19.81 -37.38
N GLN A 951 2.50 -18.72 -36.61
CA GLN A 951 1.32 -18.38 -35.82
C GLN A 951 0.09 -18.12 -36.72
N TYR A 952 0.27 -17.38 -37.82
CA TYR A 952 -0.77 -17.17 -38.84
C TYR A 952 -1.27 -18.48 -39.48
N ALA A 953 -0.37 -19.39 -39.83
CA ALA A 953 -0.75 -20.65 -40.48
C ALA A 953 -1.60 -21.53 -39.55
N ILE A 954 -1.25 -21.60 -38.26
CA ILE A 954 -2.04 -22.33 -37.25
C ILE A 954 -3.43 -21.70 -37.10
N THR A 955 -3.48 -20.37 -36.91
CA THR A 955 -4.76 -19.67 -36.68
C THR A 955 -5.67 -19.74 -37.91
N LYS A 956 -5.14 -19.49 -39.12
CA LYS A 956 -5.88 -19.64 -40.39
C LYS A 956 -6.42 -21.06 -40.53
N LYS A 957 -5.58 -22.08 -40.33
CA LYS A 957 -6.01 -23.49 -40.46
C LYS A 957 -7.21 -23.80 -39.56
N ARG A 958 -7.13 -23.46 -38.27
CA ARG A 958 -8.21 -23.75 -37.31
C ARG A 958 -9.48 -22.95 -37.61
N CYS A 959 -9.37 -21.69 -38.05
CA CYS A 959 -10.53 -20.93 -38.52
C CYS A 959 -11.25 -21.65 -39.68
N LEU A 960 -10.49 -22.09 -40.70
CA LEU A 960 -11.05 -22.76 -41.87
C LEU A 960 -11.68 -24.11 -41.52
N GLU A 961 -11.09 -24.88 -40.61
CA GLU A 961 -11.62 -26.17 -40.15
C GLU A 961 -13.00 -26.05 -39.51
N VAL A 962 -13.28 -24.95 -38.82
CA VAL A 962 -14.61 -24.68 -38.25
C VAL A 962 -15.53 -23.90 -39.18
N GLY A 963 -15.11 -23.68 -40.43
CA GLY A 963 -15.92 -22.98 -41.43
C GLY A 963 -16.04 -21.47 -41.19
N LEU A 964 -15.08 -20.85 -40.51
CA LEU A 964 -15.01 -19.39 -40.33
C LEU A 964 -13.88 -18.79 -41.17
N ASP A 965 -14.09 -17.58 -41.68
CA ASP A 965 -13.03 -16.84 -42.38
C ASP A 965 -11.96 -16.38 -41.38
N PHE A 966 -10.70 -16.35 -41.81
CA PHE A 966 -9.64 -15.72 -41.04
C PHE A 966 -9.65 -14.20 -41.27
N LEU A 967 -9.86 -13.45 -40.19
CA LEU A 967 -9.65 -12.02 -40.13
C LEU A 967 -8.63 -11.73 -39.03
N GLY A 968 -7.70 -10.80 -39.26
CA GLY A 968 -6.77 -10.44 -38.21
C GLY A 968 -5.81 -9.33 -38.59
N THR A 969 -5.10 -8.87 -37.57
CA THR A 969 -4.08 -7.84 -37.66
C THR A 969 -2.90 -8.19 -36.75
N PHE A 970 -1.71 -7.75 -37.12
CA PHE A 970 -0.56 -7.65 -36.24
C PHE A 970 -0.37 -6.18 -35.86
N THR A 971 -0.38 -5.85 -34.58
CA THR A 971 0.01 -4.53 -34.08
C THR A 971 1.46 -4.58 -33.61
N VAL A 972 2.32 -3.73 -34.18
CA VAL A 972 3.78 -3.88 -34.05
C VAL A 972 4.31 -3.02 -32.92
N GLY A 973 4.48 -3.62 -31.75
CA GLY A 973 5.22 -3.02 -30.65
C GLY A 973 6.72 -2.95 -30.91
N MET A 974 7.53 -2.63 -29.89
CA MET A 974 8.98 -2.45 -30.10
C MET A 974 9.71 -3.76 -30.40
N ARG A 975 9.34 -4.84 -29.70
CA ARG A 975 10.04 -6.14 -29.74
C ARG A 975 9.10 -7.33 -29.88
N GLU A 976 7.82 -7.06 -29.98
CA GLU A 976 6.75 -8.03 -30.11
C GLU A 976 5.71 -7.52 -31.09
N MET A 977 4.79 -8.40 -31.49
CA MET A 977 3.57 -8.02 -32.16
C MET A 977 2.39 -8.65 -31.43
N HIS A 978 1.33 -7.88 -31.18
CA HIS A 978 0.07 -8.49 -30.77
C HIS A 978 -0.63 -8.97 -32.03
N HIS A 979 -0.81 -10.28 -32.15
CA HIS A 979 -1.59 -10.85 -33.22
C HIS A 979 -3.04 -10.94 -32.79
N ILE A 980 -3.89 -10.06 -33.32
CA ILE A 980 -5.31 -10.02 -32.99
C ILE A 980 -6.06 -10.76 -34.10
N VAL A 981 -6.54 -11.97 -33.79
CA VAL A 981 -7.44 -12.75 -34.65
C VAL A 981 -8.88 -12.37 -34.30
N CYS A 982 -9.60 -11.87 -35.30
CA CYS A 982 -10.99 -11.42 -35.18
C CYS A 982 -11.93 -12.56 -35.56
N ILE A 983 -12.36 -13.37 -34.58
CA ILE A 983 -13.31 -14.46 -34.81
C ILE A 983 -14.70 -13.86 -34.93
N VAL A 984 -15.19 -13.68 -36.16
CA VAL A 984 -16.56 -13.21 -36.43
C VAL A 984 -17.49 -14.41 -36.59
N PHE A 985 -18.61 -14.39 -35.87
CA PHE A 985 -19.63 -15.43 -35.91
C PHE A 985 -21.04 -14.81 -35.79
N ASN A 986 -22.06 -15.52 -36.23
CA ASN A 986 -23.46 -15.14 -36.05
C ASN A 986 -23.90 -15.56 -34.64
N LYS A 987 -24.14 -14.59 -33.75
CA LYS A 987 -24.54 -14.87 -32.36
C LYS A 987 -25.90 -15.54 -32.20
N LYS A 988 -26.74 -15.58 -33.24
CA LYS A 988 -28.02 -16.30 -33.23
C LYS A 988 -27.92 -17.74 -33.71
N ASP A 989 -26.75 -18.17 -34.20
CA ASP A 989 -26.49 -19.54 -34.63
C ASP A 989 -25.77 -20.32 -33.50
N PRO A 990 -26.45 -21.26 -32.81
CA PRO A 990 -25.85 -22.03 -31.73
C PRO A 990 -24.70 -22.93 -32.18
N GLU A 991 -24.68 -23.38 -33.44
CA GLU A 991 -23.57 -24.18 -33.97
C GLU A 991 -22.33 -23.32 -34.19
N GLN A 992 -22.48 -22.13 -34.80
CA GLN A 992 -21.37 -21.20 -34.94
C GLN A 992 -20.82 -20.74 -33.59
N LYS A 993 -21.68 -20.48 -32.59
CA LYS A 993 -21.23 -20.18 -31.21
C LYS A 993 -20.35 -21.29 -30.63
N ARG A 994 -20.81 -22.55 -30.71
CA ARG A 994 -20.03 -23.70 -30.23
C ARG A 994 -18.70 -23.85 -30.97
N LYS A 995 -18.70 -23.61 -32.29
CA LYS A 995 -17.50 -23.64 -33.13
C LYS A 995 -16.52 -22.51 -32.78
N ALA A 996 -17.01 -21.28 -32.59
CA ALA A 996 -16.19 -20.15 -32.16
C ALA A 996 -15.60 -20.37 -30.77
N HIS A 997 -16.37 -20.94 -29.84
CA HIS A 997 -15.88 -21.30 -28.51
C HIS A 997 -14.82 -22.41 -28.58
N TRP A 998 -15.09 -23.49 -29.33
CA TRP A 998 -14.10 -24.55 -29.55
C TRP A 998 -12.83 -24.01 -30.20
N LEU A 999 -12.96 -23.11 -31.18
CA LEU A 999 -11.85 -22.51 -31.90
C LEU A 999 -10.94 -21.75 -30.94
N ILE A 1000 -11.46 -20.83 -30.13
CA ILE A 1000 -10.62 -20.07 -29.20
C ILE A 1000 -9.93 -20.99 -28.19
N LYS A 1001 -10.64 -22.00 -27.63
CA LYS A 1001 -10.06 -22.95 -26.67
C LYS A 1001 -8.92 -23.76 -27.31
N THR A 1002 -9.12 -24.21 -28.54
CA THR A 1002 -8.11 -24.99 -29.30
C THR A 1002 -6.89 -24.14 -29.64
N LEU A 1003 -7.12 -22.89 -30.07
CA LEU A 1003 -6.03 -21.96 -30.39
C LEU A 1003 -5.18 -21.62 -29.17
N ILE A 1004 -5.77 -21.44 -27.99
CA ILE A 1004 -5.04 -21.22 -26.74
C ILE A 1004 -4.07 -22.39 -26.47
N ASP A 1005 -4.56 -23.63 -26.53
CA ASP A 1005 -3.72 -24.81 -26.24
C ASP A 1005 -2.60 -24.98 -27.29
N GLU A 1006 -2.92 -24.78 -28.57
CA GLU A 1006 -1.93 -24.92 -29.66
C GLU A 1006 -0.89 -23.81 -29.66
N CYS A 1007 -1.29 -22.58 -29.39
CA CYS A 1007 -0.35 -21.47 -29.31
C CYS A 1007 0.55 -21.60 -28.07
N ALA A 1008 0.00 -22.00 -26.92
CA ALA A 1008 0.78 -22.27 -25.72
C ALA A 1008 1.80 -23.41 -25.94
N ALA A 1009 1.42 -24.47 -26.66
CA ALA A 1009 2.33 -25.56 -27.02
C ALA A 1009 3.51 -25.12 -27.91
N ASN A 1010 3.37 -23.99 -28.61
CA ASN A 1010 4.41 -23.36 -29.41
C ASN A 1010 5.12 -22.19 -28.68
N GLY A 1011 4.78 -21.94 -27.41
CA GLY A 1011 5.41 -20.91 -26.58
C GLY A 1011 4.85 -19.50 -26.76
N TRP A 1012 3.66 -19.35 -27.36
CA TRP A 1012 2.95 -18.07 -27.45
C TRP A 1012 1.83 -18.02 -26.40
N GLY A 1013 1.75 -16.91 -25.67
CA GLY A 1013 0.66 -16.65 -24.73
C GLY A 1013 -0.13 -15.41 -25.14
N GLU A 1014 -1.38 -15.34 -24.72
CA GLU A 1014 -2.27 -14.21 -25.01
C GLU A 1014 -2.11 -13.09 -23.98
N TYR A 1015 -2.21 -11.85 -24.45
CA TYR A 1015 -2.12 -10.67 -23.58
C TYR A 1015 -3.46 -10.28 -22.94
N ARG A 1016 -4.58 -10.66 -23.55
CA ARG A 1016 -5.95 -10.32 -23.12
C ARG A 1016 -6.96 -11.28 -23.72
N THR A 1017 -8.06 -11.52 -23.01
CA THR A 1017 -9.08 -12.46 -23.46
C THR A 1017 -10.47 -12.25 -22.85
N HIS A 1018 -11.43 -12.97 -23.42
CA HIS A 1018 -12.83 -13.02 -23.03
C HIS A 1018 -13.04 -13.76 -21.70
N LEU A 1019 -14.09 -13.37 -20.96
CA LEU A 1019 -14.48 -13.95 -19.66
C LEU A 1019 -14.47 -15.49 -19.63
N ALA A 1020 -15.02 -16.11 -20.69
CA ALA A 1020 -15.18 -17.55 -20.84
C ALA A 1020 -13.87 -18.35 -20.81
N VAL A 1021 -12.74 -17.74 -21.17
CA VAL A 1021 -11.45 -18.43 -21.33
C VAL A 1021 -10.32 -17.81 -20.49
N MET A 1022 -10.63 -16.87 -19.58
CA MET A 1022 -9.64 -16.31 -18.65
C MET A 1022 -8.94 -17.38 -17.81
N ASP A 1023 -9.68 -18.40 -17.36
CA ASP A 1023 -9.12 -19.51 -16.59
C ASP A 1023 -8.15 -20.36 -17.42
N GLN A 1024 -8.52 -20.64 -18.68
CA GLN A 1024 -7.68 -21.43 -19.59
C GLN A 1024 -6.38 -20.72 -19.89
N ILE A 1025 -6.45 -19.44 -20.24
CA ILE A 1025 -5.26 -18.65 -20.54
C ILE A 1025 -4.37 -18.53 -19.30
N MET A 1026 -4.93 -18.22 -18.11
CA MET A 1026 -4.14 -18.24 -16.88
C MET A 1026 -3.48 -19.60 -16.63
N GLY A 1027 -4.16 -20.70 -16.97
CA GLY A 1027 -3.63 -22.06 -16.91
C GLY A 1027 -2.44 -22.33 -17.85
N THR A 1028 -2.22 -21.51 -18.89
CA THR A 1028 -1.03 -21.60 -19.75
C THR A 1028 0.20 -20.93 -19.11
N TYR A 1029 0.02 -19.94 -18.23
CA TYR A 1029 1.09 -19.25 -17.50
C TYR A 1029 1.51 -20.03 -16.22
N ASN A 1030 1.66 -21.35 -16.36
CA ASN A 1030 1.80 -22.31 -15.25
C ASN A 1030 3.24 -22.69 -14.90
N TRP A 1031 4.25 -21.95 -15.40
CA TRP A 1031 5.65 -22.25 -15.13
C TRP A 1031 5.92 -22.39 -13.62
N ASN A 1032 6.72 -23.41 -13.27
CA ASN A 1032 7.03 -23.77 -11.88
C ASN A 1032 5.78 -24.07 -11.03
N ASN A 1033 4.88 -24.91 -11.57
CA ASN A 1033 3.67 -25.38 -10.91
C ASN A 1033 2.73 -24.23 -10.50
N ASP A 1034 2.30 -23.42 -11.46
CA ASP A 1034 1.37 -22.30 -11.26
C ASP A 1034 1.88 -21.24 -10.28
N ALA A 1035 3.19 -21.04 -10.18
CA ALA A 1035 3.77 -20.11 -9.22
C ALA A 1035 3.22 -18.68 -9.36
N PHE A 1036 3.00 -18.24 -10.61
CA PHE A 1036 2.42 -16.92 -10.91
C PHE A 1036 0.99 -16.78 -10.40
N LEU A 1037 0.10 -17.73 -10.70
CA LEU A 1037 -1.28 -17.72 -10.21
C LEU A 1037 -1.32 -17.78 -8.67
N LYS A 1038 -0.56 -18.70 -8.05
CA LYS A 1038 -0.52 -18.86 -6.58
C LYS A 1038 -0.07 -17.59 -5.87
N PHE A 1039 0.88 -16.86 -6.44
CA PHE A 1039 1.32 -15.58 -5.90
C PHE A 1039 0.24 -14.49 -6.02
N ASN A 1040 -0.44 -14.42 -7.16
CA ASN A 1040 -1.56 -13.48 -7.34
C ASN A 1040 -2.74 -13.81 -6.41
N GLU A 1041 -3.06 -15.09 -6.21
CA GLU A 1041 -4.08 -15.52 -5.24
C GLU A 1041 -3.69 -15.18 -3.80
N LEU A 1042 -2.40 -15.29 -3.44
CA LEU A 1042 -1.91 -14.87 -2.13
C LEU A 1042 -2.14 -13.38 -1.90
N ILE A 1043 -1.77 -12.54 -2.87
CA ILE A 1043 -2.02 -11.08 -2.80
C ILE A 1043 -3.52 -10.81 -2.74
N LYS A 1044 -4.31 -11.42 -3.64
CA LYS A 1044 -5.75 -11.23 -3.72
C LYS A 1044 -6.44 -11.51 -2.40
N ASN A 1045 -6.16 -12.66 -1.79
CA ASN A 1045 -6.77 -13.04 -0.51
C ASN A 1045 -6.29 -12.15 0.66
N ALA A 1046 -5.08 -11.61 0.57
CA ALA A 1046 -4.58 -10.68 1.58
C ALA A 1046 -5.27 -9.30 1.50
N VAL A 1047 -5.55 -8.79 0.30
CA VAL A 1047 -6.16 -7.46 0.12
C VAL A 1047 -7.69 -7.51 0.11
N ASP A 1048 -8.29 -8.62 -0.31
CA ASP A 1048 -9.73 -8.83 -0.42
C ASP A 1048 -10.15 -10.13 0.28
N PRO A 1049 -10.16 -10.14 1.63
CA PRO A 1049 -10.43 -11.34 2.40
C PRO A 1049 -11.85 -11.88 2.23
N ASN A 1050 -12.80 -11.08 1.74
CA ASN A 1050 -14.17 -11.52 1.45
C ASN A 1050 -14.40 -11.86 -0.03
N GLY A 1051 -13.40 -11.62 -0.90
CA GLY A 1051 -13.46 -11.93 -2.31
C GLY A 1051 -14.50 -11.12 -3.10
N ILE A 1052 -14.78 -9.88 -2.70
CA ILE A 1052 -15.89 -9.09 -3.26
C ILE A 1052 -15.54 -8.38 -4.57
N ILE A 1053 -14.28 -8.06 -4.85
CA ILE A 1053 -13.93 -7.33 -6.08
C ILE A 1053 -13.66 -8.34 -7.19
N ALA A 1054 -14.48 -8.30 -8.26
CA ALA A 1054 -14.33 -9.01 -9.52
C ALA A 1054 -13.72 -10.43 -9.43
N PRO A 1055 -14.30 -11.34 -8.63
CA PRO A 1055 -13.78 -12.70 -8.50
C PRO A 1055 -13.69 -13.40 -9.86
N GLY A 1056 -12.55 -14.02 -10.14
CA GLY A 1056 -12.30 -14.75 -11.39
C GLY A 1056 -11.80 -13.89 -12.56
N LYS A 1057 -11.68 -12.56 -12.41
CA LYS A 1057 -10.97 -11.73 -13.40
C LYS A 1057 -9.55 -12.29 -13.60
N SER A 1058 -9.19 -12.52 -14.87
CA SER A 1058 -7.91 -13.10 -15.28
C SER A 1058 -7.61 -14.46 -14.64
N GLY A 1059 -8.64 -15.23 -14.25
CA GLY A 1059 -8.48 -16.54 -13.62
C GLY A 1059 -8.01 -16.51 -12.16
N VAL A 1060 -7.95 -15.33 -11.52
CA VAL A 1060 -7.56 -15.18 -10.11
C VAL A 1060 -8.80 -15.25 -9.22
N TRP A 1061 -8.93 -16.36 -8.48
CA TRP A 1061 -10.08 -16.65 -7.64
C TRP A 1061 -9.79 -16.40 -6.16
N PRO A 1062 -10.67 -15.68 -5.43
CA PRO A 1062 -10.60 -15.60 -3.97
C PRO A 1062 -10.89 -16.98 -3.34
N GLN A 1063 -10.42 -17.18 -2.11
CA GLN A 1063 -10.50 -18.46 -1.41
C GLN A 1063 -11.94 -18.98 -1.22
N GLN A 1064 -12.94 -18.10 -1.20
CA GLN A 1064 -14.37 -18.44 -1.08
C GLN A 1064 -14.91 -19.15 -2.33
N TYR A 1065 -14.27 -18.95 -3.48
CA TYR A 1065 -14.69 -19.49 -4.76
C TYR A 1065 -13.92 -20.77 -5.06
N SER A 1066 -14.54 -21.91 -4.76
CA SER A 1066 -13.95 -23.22 -5.08
C SER A 1066 -13.64 -23.34 -6.57
N LYS A 1067 -12.37 -23.61 -6.91
CA LYS A 1067 -11.94 -23.79 -8.31
C LYS A 1067 -12.74 -24.90 -9.00
N ALA A 1068 -13.14 -25.95 -8.29
CA ALA A 1068 -13.94 -27.05 -8.86
C ALA A 1068 -15.32 -26.60 -9.37
N THR A 1069 -15.87 -25.51 -8.83
CA THR A 1069 -17.19 -24.98 -9.21
C THR A 1069 -17.07 -23.86 -10.24
N TRP A 1070 -16.08 -22.98 -10.08
CA TRP A 1070 -16.03 -21.71 -10.80
C TRP A 1070 -15.05 -21.67 -11.98
N ASN A 1071 -14.03 -22.53 -11.95
CA ASN A 1071 -13.08 -22.63 -13.03
C ASN A 1071 -13.72 -23.35 -14.23
N LEU A 1072 -13.68 -22.72 -15.40
CA LEU A 1072 -14.29 -23.26 -16.62
C LEU A 1072 -13.41 -24.27 -17.38
N LEU A 1073 -12.22 -24.60 -16.84
CA LEU A 1073 -11.31 -25.59 -17.42
C LEU A 1073 -11.87 -27.02 -17.52
N GLY A 1074 -12.99 -27.34 -16.83
CA GLY A 1074 -13.49 -28.72 -16.71
C GLY A 1074 -14.97 -28.97 -16.96
N ASN A 1075 -15.82 -27.98 -17.26
CA ASN A 1075 -17.28 -28.18 -17.29
C ASN A 1075 -18.06 -27.36 -18.35
N VAL A 1076 -17.44 -26.97 -19.48
CA VAL A 1076 -18.18 -26.41 -20.64
C VAL A 1076 -17.60 -26.88 -21.97
#